data_AF-A0A0D2U9U6-F1
#
_entry.id   AF-A0A0D2U9U6-F1
#
_cell.length_a   1.000
_cell.length_b   1.000
_cell.length_c   1.000
_cell.angle_alpha   90.00
_cell.angle_beta   90.00
_cell.angle_gamma   90.00
#
_symmetry.space_group_name_H-M   'P 1'
#
loop_
_entity.id
_entity.type
_entity.pdbx_description
1 polymer ?
#
loop_
_entity_poly.entity_id
_entity_poly.type
_entity_poly.pdbx_seq_one_letter_code
_entity_poly.pdbx_strand_id
1 'polypeptide(L)'
;MLWAPSTRSFSSSSSRATQTGTTLQRLPQSLALAACIALVGAALVVLVPAAAAAAADVDAHGNVYNNKHESLPDASHHLVQGNMSSLIVKIKFIQASVVDANSTSSLLVDGAVAVSGIGFGESSDYVEISSGQHTMELSAGPYVVVDFDPTFTYAVIEAQDTQGNITIQVVALPAIPDSSVRTLDTALVRVINTAIFPVTVTLSFVSDNCHRCLDQVIASFNQSDVSSFNADAKHGITFSVTDAVGLEQVAGVSYNFGDRGVYTMLITTSSMQSKETIVFIFEDVEPYNVDLPIAAMFGILIGASVIYVVLKQTSIYLQKSRAQRATDRLQKGRLINQDYTAGYGSTASSNGYIAIPNSAAAENGADSIASPSTVGSRVIQSTICASCGRELLEADRFCGLCGTRRDKASAPPAEERVRVRSLDTFRGIALSIMLFVNYGGGGYWFFDHSTWNGLTVADLVFPWFIFMMGVSMSLSFEKLRRRGAPRGALFLKVIRRSMTLFALGLFLVCRQIIFATWRMPGVLQRFAVSYLFVAAIVMFVPIFATLPGPFRDLTSHWLQWVVIGIFITIHTCITFLYDVPGCGTGYIGPGGIGDFGQYMNCTGGAAGYIDSQVFGRHIYQAPTAQAYYLTGAYDPEGLLGCLTSVVITFLGYQAGRILVTFSTHSARLRRWAAWGVGLGLLGLILCKGTQNDGWIPINKNLWSLSFVLIMAGLGYLMLASCYIIVDVRKLWDGAPFIYPGMNSIFVYMGSELFFYYFPFTYANEVENTHGALLFMHLTATALWILIAYLMYRKKVFISV
;
A
#
# COMPACT_ATOMS: atom_id res chain seq x y z
N MET A 1 33.66 -3.36 -23.09
CA MET A 1 35.08 -3.07 -22.76
C MET A 1 35.16 -2.96 -21.25
N LEU A 2 35.93 -3.71 -20.47
CA LEU A 2 36.95 -4.76 -20.64
C LEU A 2 36.79 -5.63 -19.36
N TRP A 3 36.44 -6.91 -19.46
CA TRP A 3 37.31 -8.09 -19.54
C TRP A 3 37.96 -8.54 -18.22
N ALA A 4 37.76 -9.81 -17.92
CA ALA A 4 38.18 -10.60 -16.76
C ALA A 4 39.65 -11.11 -16.93
N PRO A 5 39.99 -12.37 -16.62
CA PRO A 5 40.17 -13.07 -15.33
C PRO A 5 41.62 -13.61 -15.20
N SER A 6 41.97 -14.31 -14.12
CA SER A 6 43.09 -15.27 -14.18
C SER A 6 42.82 -16.54 -13.37
N THR A 7 42.71 -17.64 -14.12
CA THR A 7 42.83 -19.03 -13.70
C THR A 7 44.30 -19.40 -13.50
N ARG A 8 44.61 -20.26 -12.52
CA ARG A 8 45.72 -21.22 -12.63
C ARG A 8 45.39 -22.52 -11.91
N SER A 9 45.28 -23.57 -12.69
CA SER A 9 45.42 -24.97 -12.32
C SER A 9 46.91 -25.31 -12.16
N PHE A 10 47.28 -26.10 -11.16
CA PHE A 10 48.37 -27.08 -11.28
C PHE A 10 48.20 -28.21 -10.25
N SER A 11 48.24 -29.43 -10.77
CA SER A 11 48.26 -30.70 -10.07
C SER A 11 49.70 -31.15 -9.83
N SER A 12 50.01 -31.73 -8.65
CA SER A 12 50.94 -32.87 -8.51
C SER A 12 51.01 -33.40 -7.07
N SER A 13 50.52 -34.63 -6.90
CA SER A 13 50.99 -35.76 -6.06
C SER A 13 51.82 -35.55 -4.77
N SER A 14 51.37 -36.31 -3.75
CA SER A 14 52.17 -37.16 -2.82
C SER A 14 52.91 -36.49 -1.65
N SER A 15 52.40 -36.68 -0.42
CA SER A 15 52.97 -37.64 0.55
C SER A 15 52.23 -37.58 1.91
N ARG A 16 52.21 -38.71 2.63
CA ARG A 16 51.59 -38.91 3.96
C ARG A 16 52.23 -38.05 5.05
N ALA A 17 51.42 -37.47 5.94
CA ALA A 17 51.71 -37.45 7.38
C ALA A 17 50.43 -37.24 8.21
N THR A 18 50.35 -38.06 9.25
CA THR A 18 49.31 -38.24 10.29
C THR A 18 48.81 -36.96 10.98
N GLN A 19 47.49 -36.77 11.02
CA GLN A 19 46.81 -35.80 11.91
C GLN A 19 46.32 -36.51 13.18
N THR A 20 46.87 -36.10 14.33
CA THR A 20 46.28 -36.27 15.66
C THR A 20 45.23 -35.18 15.87
N GLY A 21 43.97 -35.57 16.03
CA GLY A 21 42.85 -34.65 16.25
C GLY A 21 42.78 -34.17 17.70
N THR A 22 42.84 -32.86 17.90
CA THR A 22 42.43 -32.18 19.13
C THR A 22 40.95 -31.82 19.06
N THR A 23 40.19 -32.35 20.01
CA THR A 23 38.75 -32.19 20.19
C THR A 23 38.41 -30.76 20.63
N LEU A 24 37.81 -29.95 19.76
CA LEU A 24 37.16 -28.70 20.16
C LEU A 24 35.79 -29.04 20.77
N GLN A 25 35.66 -28.91 22.08
CA GLN A 25 34.40 -29.10 22.81
C GLN A 25 33.34 -28.11 22.31
N ARG A 26 32.22 -28.64 21.80
CA ARG A 26 31.00 -27.88 21.51
C ARG A 26 30.40 -27.39 22.83
N LEU A 27 30.25 -26.07 23.00
CA LEU A 27 29.41 -25.52 24.06
C LEU A 27 27.96 -26.06 23.94
N PRO A 28 27.29 -26.37 25.05
CA PRO A 28 25.90 -26.83 25.03
C PRO A 28 24.97 -25.70 24.55
N GLN A 29 24.12 -26.02 23.56
CA GLN A 29 23.18 -25.09 22.90
C GLN A 29 22.18 -24.39 23.87
N SER A 30 22.06 -24.87 25.11
CA SER A 30 21.26 -24.22 26.15
C SER A 30 21.84 -22.88 26.63
N LEU A 31 23.17 -22.72 26.62
CA LEU A 31 23.85 -21.47 27.03
C LEU A 31 23.73 -20.37 25.97
N ALA A 32 23.70 -20.73 24.69
CA ALA A 32 23.45 -19.78 23.59
C ALA A 32 21.99 -19.28 23.59
N LEU A 33 21.03 -20.15 23.94
CA LEU A 33 19.62 -19.76 24.10
C LEU A 33 19.42 -18.84 25.31
N ALA A 34 20.10 -19.12 26.43
CA ALA A 34 20.08 -18.26 27.62
C ALA A 34 20.74 -16.90 27.35
N ALA A 35 21.84 -16.86 26.60
CA ALA A 35 22.49 -15.61 26.19
C ALA A 35 21.61 -14.79 25.23
N CYS A 36 20.89 -15.42 24.28
CA CYS A 36 19.93 -14.73 23.42
C CYS A 36 18.70 -14.22 24.19
N ILE A 37 18.16 -14.98 25.14
CA ILE A 37 17.04 -14.54 26.00
C ILE A 37 17.49 -13.37 26.91
N ALA A 38 18.71 -13.41 27.43
CA ALA A 38 19.27 -12.32 28.23
C ALA A 38 19.55 -11.05 27.40
N LEU A 39 20.04 -11.19 26.16
CA LEU A 39 20.25 -10.06 25.23
C LEU A 39 18.92 -9.43 24.76
N VAL A 40 17.89 -10.24 24.51
CA VAL A 40 16.54 -9.75 24.16
C VAL A 40 15.85 -9.14 25.38
N GLY A 41 16.04 -9.71 26.57
CA GLY A 41 15.56 -9.13 27.84
C GLY A 41 16.22 -7.78 28.15
N ALA A 42 17.54 -7.65 27.92
CA ALA A 42 18.25 -6.39 28.08
C ALA A 42 17.81 -5.33 27.06
N ALA A 43 17.51 -5.72 25.82
CA ALA A 43 16.98 -4.80 24.81
C ALA A 43 15.53 -4.33 25.12
N LEU A 44 14.69 -5.20 25.69
CA LEU A 44 13.33 -4.85 26.14
C LEU A 44 13.32 -3.95 27.39
N VAL A 45 14.27 -4.13 28.31
CA VAL A 45 14.40 -3.29 29.53
C VAL A 45 14.93 -1.88 29.20
N VAL A 46 15.64 -1.71 28.08
CA VAL A 46 16.09 -0.39 27.60
C VAL A 46 15.02 0.33 26.77
N LEU A 47 14.13 -0.40 26.07
CA LEU A 47 13.09 0.18 25.21
C LEU A 47 11.77 0.50 25.93
N VAL A 48 11.44 -0.20 27.02
CA VAL A 48 10.20 0.05 27.77
C VAL A 48 10.19 1.39 28.54
N PRO A 49 11.30 1.88 29.12
CA PRO A 49 11.34 3.22 29.72
C PRO A 49 11.27 4.35 28.69
N ALA A 50 11.79 4.13 27.47
CA ALA A 50 11.75 5.13 26.40
C ALA A 50 10.33 5.29 25.80
N ALA A 51 9.55 4.20 25.74
CA ALA A 51 8.14 4.25 25.33
C ALA A 51 7.20 4.76 26.44
N ALA A 52 7.58 4.61 27.71
CA ALA A 52 6.82 5.15 28.84
C ALA A 52 7.12 6.64 29.11
N ALA A 53 8.34 7.12 28.81
CA ALA A 53 8.70 8.53 28.94
C ALA A 53 8.03 9.41 27.86
N ALA A 54 7.73 8.86 26.68
CA ALA A 54 7.01 9.59 25.62
C ALA A 54 5.49 9.69 25.86
N ALA A 55 4.95 9.06 26.90
CA ALA A 55 3.53 9.11 27.27
C ALA A 55 3.27 9.89 28.57
N ALA A 56 4.31 10.51 29.16
CA ALA A 56 4.25 11.15 30.48
C ALA A 56 4.41 12.68 30.45
N ASP A 57 4.35 13.33 29.28
CA ASP A 57 4.25 14.78 29.17
C ASP A 57 2.77 15.16 28.94
N VAL A 58 1.97 14.95 29.98
CA VAL A 58 0.62 15.49 30.10
C VAL A 58 0.53 16.08 31.49
N ASP A 59 0.29 17.38 31.53
CA ASP A 59 0.36 18.24 32.69
C ASP A 59 -0.29 17.67 33.95
N ALA A 60 0.51 17.74 35.01
CA ALA A 60 0.10 17.54 36.37
C ALA A 60 -0.76 18.73 36.85
N HIS A 61 -2.06 18.70 36.57
CA HIS A 61 -3.06 19.35 37.43
C HIS A 61 -4.37 18.55 37.41
N GLY A 62 -4.49 17.60 38.32
CA GLY A 62 -5.76 16.96 38.62
C GLY A 62 -6.72 17.96 39.26
N ASN A 63 -7.85 18.23 38.60
CA ASN A 63 -9.09 18.58 39.26
C ASN A 63 -10.29 18.09 38.44
N VAL A 64 -11.01 17.14 39.04
CA VAL A 64 -12.28 16.60 38.57
C VAL A 64 -13.36 17.66 38.77
N TYR A 65 -13.92 18.21 37.70
CA TYR A 65 -15.21 18.91 37.77
C TYR A 65 -16.30 18.07 37.13
N ASN A 66 -17.10 17.45 38.01
CA ASN A 66 -18.40 16.87 37.69
C ASN A 66 -19.34 17.98 37.18
N ASN A 67 -19.85 17.85 35.96
CA ASN A 67 -20.99 18.61 35.49
C ASN A 67 -22.24 18.21 36.28
N LYS A 68 -22.72 19.12 37.13
CA LYS A 68 -24.14 19.20 37.49
C LYS A 68 -24.67 20.52 37.01
N HIS A 69 -25.70 20.41 36.17
CA HIS A 69 -26.66 21.46 35.85
C HIS A 69 -27.11 22.18 37.12
N GLU A 70 -26.94 23.51 37.15
CA GLU A 70 -27.82 24.40 37.89
C GLU A 70 -27.77 25.81 37.27
N SER A 71 -28.94 26.41 37.18
CA SER A 71 -29.30 27.65 36.49
C SER A 71 -29.21 28.88 37.39
N LEU A 72 -28.95 30.05 36.76
CA LEU A 72 -29.23 31.45 37.19
C LEU A 72 -28.32 32.04 38.31
N PRO A 73 -28.26 33.37 38.57
CA PRO A 73 -28.73 34.59 37.86
C PRO A 73 -27.68 35.76 37.83
N ASP A 74 -28.11 36.93 37.34
CA ASP A 74 -27.54 38.28 37.52
C ASP A 74 -26.83 38.53 38.87
N ALA A 75 -25.70 39.25 38.85
CA ALA A 75 -25.29 40.12 39.95
C ALA A 75 -24.32 41.22 39.51
N SER A 76 -24.77 42.45 39.71
CA SER A 76 -24.03 43.69 39.76
C SER A 76 -23.13 43.79 41.00
N HIS A 77 -22.14 44.68 40.92
CA HIS A 77 -21.36 45.28 42.01
C HIS A 77 -20.73 44.34 43.06
N HIS A 78 -19.45 44.03 42.89
CA HIS A 78 -18.51 44.00 44.02
C HIS A 78 -17.11 44.45 43.56
N LEU A 79 -16.74 45.67 43.98
CA LEU A 79 -15.37 46.17 44.00
C LEU A 79 -14.55 45.30 44.93
N VAL A 80 -13.61 44.55 44.37
CA VAL A 80 -12.46 44.00 45.09
C VAL A 80 -11.22 44.48 44.35
N GLN A 81 -10.45 45.36 45.01
CA GLN A 81 -9.10 45.71 44.62
C GLN A 81 -8.25 44.42 44.63
N GLY A 82 -8.10 43.81 43.47
CA GLY A 82 -7.13 42.76 43.17
C GLY A 82 -6.18 43.27 42.11
N ASN A 83 -4.88 43.15 42.37
CA ASN A 83 -3.75 43.51 41.50
C ASN A 83 -4.05 43.29 40.01
N MET A 84 -3.79 44.30 39.18
CA MET A 84 -3.72 44.17 37.73
C MET A 84 -2.64 43.11 37.41
N SER A 85 -3.04 41.90 37.09
CA SER A 85 -2.19 40.98 36.34
C SER A 85 -1.98 41.61 34.97
N SER A 86 -0.79 42.18 34.75
CA SER A 86 -0.38 42.71 33.45
C SER A 86 -0.57 41.62 32.40
N LEU A 87 -1.48 41.82 31.44
CA LEU A 87 -1.63 40.91 30.31
C LEU A 87 -0.30 40.90 29.53
N ILE A 88 0.19 39.71 29.20
CA ILE A 88 1.49 39.50 28.56
C ILE A 88 1.33 39.63 27.03
N VAL A 89 2.25 40.34 26.38
CA VAL A 89 2.35 40.49 24.93
C VAL A 89 3.57 39.73 24.44
N LYS A 90 3.43 39.03 23.30
CA LYS A 90 4.52 38.29 22.65
C LYS A 90 5.08 39.08 21.47
N ILE A 91 6.40 39.22 21.44
CA ILE A 91 7.14 39.95 20.41
C ILE A 91 8.18 39.04 19.77
N LYS A 92 8.24 39.00 18.44
CA LYS A 92 9.32 38.35 17.68
C LYS A 92 10.19 39.42 17.03
N PHE A 93 11.51 39.31 17.17
CA PHE A 93 12.46 40.25 16.56
C PHE A 93 13.03 39.67 15.27
N ILE A 94 12.97 40.43 14.18
CA ILE A 94 13.43 40.01 12.85
C ILE A 94 14.41 41.04 12.29
N GLN A 95 15.64 40.63 12.02
CA GLN A 95 16.63 41.44 11.33
C GLN A 95 16.54 41.19 9.82
N ALA A 96 15.87 42.10 9.11
CA ALA A 96 15.68 42.01 7.65
C ALA A 96 16.68 42.87 6.85
N SER A 97 17.48 43.69 7.54
CA SER A 97 18.42 44.63 6.95
C SER A 97 19.77 43.99 6.61
N VAL A 98 20.15 43.97 5.32
CA VAL A 98 21.45 43.50 4.80
C VAL A 98 22.46 44.67 4.77
N VAL A 99 22.72 45.36 5.88
CA VAL A 99 23.81 46.37 5.89
C VAL A 99 25.18 45.68 5.90
N ASP A 100 25.32 44.55 6.61
CA ASP A 100 26.50 43.67 6.55
C ASP A 100 26.11 42.25 7.01
N ALA A 101 26.46 41.19 6.28
CA ALA A 101 26.13 39.80 6.66
C ALA A 101 26.73 39.35 8.02
N ASN A 102 27.67 40.14 8.56
CA ASN A 102 28.34 39.92 9.85
C ASN A 102 27.91 40.93 10.94
N SER A 103 27.01 41.88 10.66
CA SER A 103 26.52 42.80 11.68
C SER A 103 25.41 42.13 12.47
N THR A 104 25.61 41.97 13.77
CA THR A 104 24.57 41.48 14.67
C THR A 104 23.84 42.64 15.32
N SER A 105 22.50 42.64 15.26
CA SER A 105 21.67 43.61 15.97
C SER A 105 21.14 43.04 17.28
N SER A 106 20.90 43.93 18.23
CA SER A 106 20.23 43.62 19.49
C SER A 106 19.11 44.60 19.75
N LEU A 107 17.98 44.06 20.20
CA LEU A 107 16.77 44.79 20.55
C LEU A 107 16.79 45.06 22.06
N LEU A 108 16.66 46.34 22.42
CA LEU A 108 16.45 46.80 23.78
C LEU A 108 14.98 47.19 23.95
N VAL A 109 14.38 46.75 25.04
CA VAL A 109 13.03 47.14 25.47
C VAL A 109 13.18 47.90 26.78
N ASP A 110 12.76 49.16 26.80
CA ASP A 110 12.91 50.09 27.93
C ASP A 110 14.36 50.15 28.48
N GLY A 111 15.34 50.10 27.58
CA GLY A 111 16.77 50.14 27.91
C GLY A 111 17.36 48.82 28.42
N ALA A 112 16.57 47.75 28.55
CA ALA A 112 17.07 46.41 28.86
C ALA A 112 17.24 45.58 27.58
N VAL A 113 18.33 44.82 27.47
CA VAL A 113 18.56 43.93 26.32
C VAL A 113 17.54 42.80 26.35
N ALA A 114 16.60 42.81 25.41
CA ALA A 114 15.58 41.78 25.27
C ALA A 114 16.02 40.65 24.34
N VAL A 115 16.71 41.00 23.24
CA VAL A 115 17.33 40.01 22.36
C VAL A 115 18.72 40.48 21.96
N SER A 116 19.71 39.59 22.05
CA SER A 116 21.12 39.93 21.80
C SER A 116 21.71 39.13 20.65
N GLY A 117 22.38 39.82 19.73
CA GLY A 117 23.34 39.18 18.83
C GLY A 117 22.69 38.37 17.71
N ILE A 118 21.54 38.79 17.19
CA ILE A 118 20.96 38.14 16.01
C ILE A 118 21.75 38.60 14.80
N GLY A 119 22.17 37.70 13.94
CA GLY A 119 22.62 38.04 12.59
C GLY A 119 21.42 38.23 11.66
N PHE A 120 21.64 38.20 10.35
CA PHE A 120 20.54 38.18 9.39
C PHE A 120 19.60 36.98 9.68
N GLY A 121 18.35 37.24 10.11
CA GLY A 121 17.43 36.19 10.60
C GLY A 121 16.47 36.66 11.70
N GLU A 122 15.89 35.72 12.45
CA GLU A 122 14.93 35.99 13.53
C GLU A 122 15.40 35.52 14.91
N SER A 123 14.72 35.97 15.96
CA SER A 123 14.91 35.47 17.33
C SER A 123 14.40 34.04 17.48
N SER A 124 15.13 33.20 18.21
CA SER A 124 14.74 31.80 18.48
C SER A 124 13.43 31.71 19.25
N ASP A 125 13.22 32.64 20.18
CA ASP A 125 12.07 32.65 21.08
C ASP A 125 11.31 33.98 20.97
N TYR A 126 10.05 33.94 21.37
CA TYR A 126 9.24 35.16 21.57
C TYR A 126 9.68 35.85 22.86
N VAL A 127 9.87 37.17 22.78
CA VAL A 127 10.05 38.03 23.95
C VAL A 127 8.68 38.32 24.55
N GLU A 128 8.51 38.01 25.82
CA GLU A 128 7.29 38.29 26.57
C GLU A 128 7.45 39.60 27.35
N ILE A 129 6.57 40.58 27.08
CA ILE A 129 6.54 41.89 27.76
C ILE A 129 5.16 42.16 28.36
N SER A 130 5.06 43.12 29.28
CA SER A 130 3.74 43.60 29.73
C SER A 130 3.00 44.36 28.62
N SER A 131 1.68 44.35 28.66
CA SER A 131 0.86 45.24 27.83
C SER A 131 1.02 46.70 28.25
N GLY A 132 0.88 47.60 27.27
CA GLY A 132 1.03 49.06 27.44
C GLY A 132 2.16 49.65 26.61
N GLN A 133 2.56 50.87 26.96
CA GLN A 133 3.52 51.67 26.21
C GLN A 133 4.97 51.28 26.56
N HIS A 134 5.71 50.80 25.57
CA HIS A 134 7.12 50.40 25.71
C HIS A 134 8.00 51.10 24.66
N THR A 135 9.24 51.38 25.03
CA THR A 135 10.25 51.98 24.12
C THR A 135 11.12 50.87 23.54
N MET A 136 11.13 50.75 22.22
CA MET A 136 11.92 49.78 21.47
C MET A 136 13.14 50.49 20.86
N GLU A 137 14.34 50.03 21.17
CA GLU A 137 15.60 50.61 20.69
C GLU A 137 16.52 49.54 20.10
N LEU A 138 17.24 49.87 19.03
CA LEU A 138 18.35 49.04 18.55
C LEU A 138 19.65 49.52 19.21
N SER A 139 20.57 48.61 19.54
CA SER A 139 21.81 48.88 20.30
C SER A 139 22.72 50.00 19.77
N ALA A 140 22.51 50.48 18.54
CA ALA A 140 23.15 51.66 17.97
C ALA A 140 22.25 52.36 16.92
N GLY A 141 20.92 52.34 17.10
CA GLY A 141 19.94 52.72 16.07
C GLY A 141 18.80 53.62 16.56
N PRO A 142 17.76 53.84 15.72
CA PRO A 142 16.59 54.64 16.08
C PRO A 142 15.75 53.95 17.18
N TYR A 143 14.95 54.74 17.90
CA TYR A 143 13.95 54.24 18.85
C TYR A 143 12.53 54.47 18.35
N VAL A 144 11.61 53.60 18.73
CA VAL A 144 10.17 53.78 18.50
C VAL A 144 9.40 53.48 19.77
N VAL A 145 8.38 54.29 20.05
CA VAL A 145 7.48 54.08 21.19
C VAL A 145 6.19 53.48 20.65
N VAL A 146 5.83 52.30 21.13
CA VAL A 146 4.64 51.56 20.67
C VAL A 146 3.79 51.18 21.87
N ASP A 147 2.48 51.32 21.71
CA ASP A 147 1.49 50.83 22.67
C ASP A 147 1.05 49.42 22.27
N PHE A 148 1.33 48.45 23.12
CA PHE A 148 1.13 47.04 22.85
C PHE A 148 -0.19 46.55 23.43
N ASP A 149 -1.09 46.12 22.55
CA ASP A 149 -2.37 45.52 22.89
C ASP A 149 -2.19 44.00 23.13
N PRO A 150 -2.65 43.44 24.27
CA PRO A 150 -2.54 42.02 24.58
C PRO A 150 -3.31 41.08 23.63
N THR A 151 -4.15 41.61 22.75
CA THR A 151 -4.89 40.80 21.76
C THR A 151 -4.05 40.42 20.53
N PHE A 152 -2.90 41.07 20.30
CA PHE A 152 -2.04 40.83 19.14
C PHE A 152 -0.67 40.28 19.54
N THR A 153 -0.08 39.51 18.63
CA THR A 153 1.35 39.21 18.65
C THR A 153 2.05 40.23 17.75
N TYR A 154 3.24 40.69 18.09
CA TYR A 154 3.91 41.73 17.30
C TYR A 154 5.23 41.20 16.71
N ALA A 155 5.51 41.57 15.46
CA ALA A 155 6.82 41.42 14.85
C ALA A 155 7.52 42.78 14.85
N VAL A 156 8.71 42.85 15.45
CA VAL A 156 9.60 44.01 15.39
C VAL A 156 10.64 43.73 14.32
N ILE A 157 10.57 44.47 13.23
CA ILE A 157 11.37 44.27 12.03
C ILE A 157 12.37 45.40 11.91
N GLU A 158 13.66 45.05 11.87
CA GLU A 158 14.71 45.98 11.48
C GLU A 158 14.80 46.02 9.94
N ALA A 159 14.40 47.14 9.35
CA ALA A 159 14.39 47.36 7.90
C ALA A 159 15.12 48.66 7.53
N GLN A 160 15.46 48.84 6.26
CA GLN A 160 15.98 50.11 5.76
C GLN A 160 14.85 50.98 5.19
N ASP A 161 14.94 52.29 5.36
CA ASP A 161 14.09 53.23 4.63
C ASP A 161 14.63 53.45 3.20
N THR A 162 13.83 54.07 2.34
CA THR A 162 14.14 54.59 1.00
C THR A 162 15.43 55.42 0.92
N GLN A 163 15.90 55.96 2.05
CA GLN A 163 17.14 56.74 2.18
C GLN A 163 18.35 55.91 2.64
N GLY A 164 18.20 54.61 2.88
CA GLY A 164 19.25 53.70 3.36
C GLY A 164 19.48 53.75 4.88
N ASN A 165 18.64 54.46 5.64
CA ASN A 165 18.73 54.53 7.10
C ASN A 165 18.06 53.30 7.72
N ILE A 166 18.65 52.74 8.78
CA ILE A 166 18.02 51.68 9.58
C ILE A 166 16.79 52.26 10.27
N THR A 167 15.67 51.53 10.23
CA THR A 167 14.38 51.88 10.85
C THR A 167 13.80 50.65 11.54
N ILE A 168 13.01 50.89 12.58
CA ILE A 168 12.24 49.85 13.26
C ILE A 168 10.80 49.94 12.75
N GLN A 169 10.31 48.85 12.16
CA GLN A 169 8.91 48.69 11.82
C GLN A 169 8.27 47.70 12.79
N VAL A 170 7.17 48.12 13.43
CA VAL A 170 6.42 47.25 14.33
C VAL A 170 5.11 46.87 13.67
N VAL A 171 4.93 45.58 13.43
CA VAL A 171 3.78 45.02 12.71
C VAL A 171 2.95 44.19 13.67
N ALA A 172 1.68 44.53 13.82
CA ALA A 172 0.72 43.72 14.57
C ALA A 172 0.32 42.50 13.74
N LEU A 173 0.56 41.31 14.27
CA LEU A 173 0.15 40.04 13.68
C LEU A 173 -1.22 39.65 14.23
N PRO A 174 -2.22 39.41 13.36
CA PRO A 174 -3.53 38.97 13.80
C PRO A 174 -3.42 37.64 14.56
N ALA A 175 -4.20 37.48 15.63
CA ALA A 175 -4.21 36.28 16.46
C ALA A 175 -4.39 35.01 15.63
N ILE A 176 -3.65 33.95 15.97
CA ILE A 176 -3.74 32.64 15.30
C ILE A 176 -5.16 32.11 15.54
N PRO A 177 -5.99 31.89 14.49
CA PRO A 177 -7.29 31.30 14.68
C PRO A 177 -7.10 29.86 15.15
N ASP A 178 -7.60 29.54 16.34
CA ASP A 178 -7.50 28.20 16.96
C ASP A 178 -8.17 27.10 16.11
N SER A 179 -8.99 27.48 15.11
CA SER A 179 -9.60 26.58 14.12
C SER A 179 -8.68 26.23 12.95
N SER A 180 -7.75 27.11 12.56
CA SER A 180 -6.83 26.89 11.42
C SER A 180 -5.76 25.84 11.72
N VAL A 181 -5.38 25.71 12.99
CA VAL A 181 -4.42 24.70 13.48
C VAL A 181 -5.07 23.31 13.61
N ARG A 182 -6.39 23.19 13.46
CA ARG A 182 -7.12 21.92 13.66
C ARG A 182 -7.28 21.09 12.39
N THR A 183 -7.17 21.69 11.20
CA THR A 183 -7.27 20.95 9.94
C THR A 183 -6.02 20.11 9.70
N LEU A 184 -6.22 18.85 9.28
CA LEU A 184 -5.13 17.95 8.91
C LEU A 184 -4.54 18.38 7.57
N ASP A 185 -3.25 18.10 7.40
CA ASP A 185 -2.51 18.30 6.15
C ASP A 185 -2.45 19.77 5.71
N THR A 186 -2.57 20.69 6.66
CA THR A 186 -2.56 22.13 6.40
C THR A 186 -1.61 22.85 7.33
N ALA A 187 -0.91 23.84 6.79
CA ALA A 187 -0.11 24.79 7.55
C ALA A 187 -0.69 26.20 7.41
N LEU A 188 -0.62 27.00 8.48
CA LEU A 188 -1.00 28.41 8.42
C LEU A 188 0.21 29.24 8.05
N VAL A 189 0.15 29.96 6.92
CA VAL A 189 1.23 30.84 6.46
C VAL A 189 0.76 32.28 6.52
N ARG A 190 1.47 33.09 7.30
CA ARG A 190 1.33 34.55 7.35
C ARG A 190 2.28 35.19 6.37
N VAL A 191 1.84 36.16 5.60
CA VAL A 191 2.70 36.90 4.66
C VAL A 191 2.81 38.34 5.12
N ILE A 192 4.04 38.84 5.20
CA ILE A 192 4.36 40.22 5.53
C ILE A 192 5.21 40.79 4.40
N ASN A 193 4.71 41.83 3.73
CA ASN A 193 5.46 42.54 2.71
C ASN A 193 6.16 43.77 3.30
N THR A 194 7.48 43.74 3.39
CA THR A 194 8.32 44.88 3.78
C THR A 194 9.20 45.39 2.63
N ALA A 195 9.01 44.85 1.43
CA ALA A 195 9.79 45.25 0.27
C ALA A 195 9.56 46.73 -0.07
N ILE A 196 10.64 47.41 -0.40
CA ILE A 196 10.63 48.83 -0.79
C ILE A 196 10.50 48.94 -2.32
N PHE A 197 11.05 47.96 -3.03
CA PHE A 197 10.90 47.80 -4.47
C PHE A 197 10.67 46.32 -4.81
N PRO A 198 9.59 45.97 -5.55
CA PRO A 198 8.41 46.79 -5.83
C PRO A 198 7.51 47.00 -4.60
N VAL A 199 6.75 48.10 -4.58
CA VAL A 199 5.87 48.48 -3.45
C VAL A 199 4.67 47.54 -3.31
N THR A 200 4.12 47.10 -4.44
CA THR A 200 3.03 46.13 -4.49
C THR A 200 3.57 44.85 -5.12
N VAL A 201 3.42 43.73 -4.40
CA VAL A 201 3.83 42.41 -4.87
C VAL A 201 2.61 41.51 -5.01
N THR A 202 2.58 40.71 -6.07
CA THR A 202 1.59 39.66 -6.24
C THR A 202 2.24 38.32 -5.95
N LEU A 203 1.69 37.59 -4.98
CA LEU A 203 2.16 36.27 -4.59
C LEU A 203 1.36 35.20 -5.32
N SER A 204 2.05 34.37 -6.09
CA SER A 204 1.51 33.16 -6.69
C SER A 204 2.22 31.91 -6.18
N PHE A 205 1.58 30.76 -6.35
CA PHE A 205 2.15 29.48 -5.94
C PHE A 205 1.81 28.37 -6.93
N VAL A 206 2.66 27.34 -6.92
CA VAL A 206 2.45 26.05 -7.60
C VAL A 206 2.87 24.93 -6.65
N SER A 207 2.02 23.91 -6.52
CA SER A 207 2.35 22.70 -5.76
C SER A 207 3.27 21.79 -6.59
N ASP A 208 4.25 21.16 -5.95
CA ASP A 208 5.17 20.20 -6.57
C ASP A 208 4.45 18.97 -7.14
N ASN A 209 3.23 18.67 -6.65
CA ASN A 209 2.41 17.58 -7.16
C ASN A 209 1.62 17.95 -8.44
N CYS A 210 1.75 19.21 -8.88
CA CYS A 210 1.13 19.76 -10.08
C CYS A 210 2.18 19.91 -11.19
N HIS A 211 2.13 19.06 -12.21
CA HIS A 211 3.10 19.07 -13.30
C HIS A 211 2.73 20.10 -14.38
N ARG A 212 3.65 21.04 -14.66
CA ARG A 212 3.48 22.12 -15.67
C ARG A 212 2.19 22.91 -15.46
N CYS A 213 1.88 23.24 -14.22
CA CYS A 213 0.67 24.00 -13.90
C CYS A 213 0.89 25.50 -14.04
N LEU A 214 -0.19 26.22 -14.36
CA LEU A 214 -0.22 27.66 -14.32
C LEU A 214 -0.17 28.15 -12.86
N ASP A 215 0.67 29.14 -12.59
CA ASP A 215 0.77 29.82 -11.30
C ASP A 215 -0.60 30.29 -10.80
N GLN A 216 -0.93 29.92 -9.55
CA GLN A 216 -2.18 30.32 -8.91
C GLN A 216 -1.92 31.55 -8.05
N VAL A 217 -2.62 32.65 -8.33
CA VAL A 217 -2.50 33.90 -7.56
C VAL A 217 -3.22 33.76 -6.22
N ILE A 218 -2.51 34.03 -5.11
CA ILE A 218 -3.07 34.05 -3.76
C ILE A 218 -3.72 35.41 -3.50
N ALA A 219 -2.91 36.46 -3.52
CA ALA A 219 -3.32 37.84 -3.29
C ALA A 219 -2.21 38.80 -3.74
N SER A 220 -2.55 40.10 -3.79
CA SER A 220 -1.58 41.19 -3.98
C SER A 220 -1.47 41.97 -2.69
N PHE A 221 -0.24 42.31 -2.31
CA PHE A 221 0.10 42.95 -1.04
C PHE A 221 0.79 44.28 -1.30
N ASN A 222 0.32 45.37 -0.70
CA ASN A 222 1.07 46.62 -0.63
C ASN A 222 2.13 46.53 0.47
N GLN A 223 2.98 47.56 0.55
CA GLN A 223 3.96 47.67 1.61
C GLN A 223 3.27 47.70 2.98
N SER A 224 3.78 46.90 3.91
CA SER A 224 3.28 46.68 5.27
C SER A 224 1.93 45.95 5.40
N ASP A 225 1.38 45.43 4.30
CA ASP A 225 0.18 44.58 4.36
C ASP A 225 0.52 43.22 4.99
N VAL A 226 -0.40 42.73 5.82
CA VAL A 226 -0.33 41.42 6.47
C VAL A 226 -1.55 40.61 6.08
N SER A 227 -1.33 39.37 5.67
CA SER A 227 -2.40 38.41 5.40
C SER A 227 -2.02 37.03 5.90
N SER A 228 -3.01 36.15 6.00
CA SER A 228 -2.79 34.73 6.29
C SER A 228 -3.57 33.86 5.32
N PHE A 229 -2.97 32.76 4.88
CA PHE A 229 -3.64 31.73 4.09
C PHE A 229 -3.25 30.34 4.59
N ASN A 230 -4.07 29.34 4.26
CA ASN A 230 -3.75 27.94 4.55
C ASN A 230 -2.98 27.34 3.37
N ALA A 231 -1.79 26.82 3.63
CA ALA A 231 -0.95 26.11 2.68
C ALA A 231 -1.13 24.59 2.81
N ASP A 232 -0.96 23.86 1.70
CA ASP A 232 -0.86 22.40 1.71
C ASP A 232 0.43 21.97 2.43
N ALA A 233 0.31 21.08 3.41
CA ALA A 233 1.45 20.50 4.13
C ALA A 233 1.84 19.10 3.62
N LYS A 234 1.13 18.54 2.63
CA LYS A 234 1.46 17.21 2.07
C LYS A 234 2.63 17.27 1.10
N HIS A 235 2.73 18.35 0.33
CA HIS A 235 3.67 18.49 -0.76
C HIS A 235 4.38 19.84 -0.68
N GLY A 236 5.60 19.89 -1.22
CA GLY A 236 6.30 21.15 -1.38
C GLY A 236 5.52 22.12 -2.26
N ILE A 237 5.65 23.40 -1.95
CA ILE A 237 5.05 24.50 -2.69
C ILE A 237 6.17 25.42 -3.14
N THR A 238 6.13 25.76 -4.43
CA THR A 238 6.99 26.79 -5.01
C THR A 238 6.19 28.08 -5.12
N PHE A 239 6.64 29.12 -4.41
CA PHE A 239 6.10 30.45 -4.47
C PHE A 239 6.85 31.30 -5.49
N SER A 240 6.09 32.10 -6.24
CA SER A 240 6.60 33.09 -7.18
C SER A 240 6.10 34.46 -6.74
N VAL A 241 7.01 35.40 -6.52
CA VAL A 241 6.68 36.79 -6.21
C VAL A 241 6.87 37.61 -7.46
N THR A 242 5.82 38.28 -7.90
CA THR A 242 5.81 39.13 -9.10
C THR A 242 5.52 40.58 -8.74
N ASP A 243 5.97 41.52 -9.57
CA ASP A 243 5.63 42.94 -9.43
C ASP A 243 4.11 43.18 -9.64
N ALA A 244 3.61 44.34 -9.26
CA ALA A 244 2.20 44.77 -9.27
C ALA A 244 1.44 44.52 -10.59
N VAL A 245 2.16 44.38 -11.71
CA VAL A 245 1.60 44.14 -13.05
C VAL A 245 1.67 42.65 -13.46
N GLY A 246 2.31 41.80 -12.66
CA GLY A 246 2.45 40.36 -12.89
C GLY A 246 3.36 39.97 -14.06
N LEU A 247 4.16 40.91 -14.58
CA LEU A 247 4.94 40.74 -15.82
C LEU A 247 6.34 40.17 -15.60
N GLU A 248 6.92 40.38 -14.41
CA GLU A 248 8.29 39.97 -14.10
C GLU A 248 8.32 39.29 -12.72
N GLN A 249 8.93 38.10 -12.67
CA GLN A 249 9.19 37.38 -11.43
C GLN A 249 10.39 38.03 -10.72
N VAL A 250 10.15 38.54 -9.52
CA VAL A 250 11.15 39.28 -8.73
C VAL A 250 11.83 38.36 -7.71
N ALA A 251 11.12 37.36 -7.20
CA ALA A 251 11.68 36.33 -6.32
C ALA A 251 10.93 35.00 -6.46
N GLY A 252 11.57 33.90 -6.06
CA GLY A 252 10.93 32.60 -5.98
C GLY A 252 11.55 31.74 -4.90
N VAL A 253 10.72 31.01 -4.14
CA VAL A 253 11.16 30.13 -3.06
C VAL A 253 10.35 28.84 -3.08
N SER A 254 11.03 27.70 -2.92
CA SER A 254 10.37 26.40 -2.74
C SER A 254 10.52 25.98 -1.28
N TYR A 255 9.40 25.67 -0.64
CA TYR A 255 9.35 25.29 0.77
C TYR A 255 8.36 24.14 0.99
N ASN A 256 8.67 23.27 1.96
CA ASN A 256 7.79 22.19 2.37
C ASN A 256 7.30 22.44 3.79
N PHE A 257 6.01 22.70 3.95
CA PHE A 257 5.42 23.00 5.25
C PHE A 257 5.09 21.72 6.02
N GLY A 258 5.29 21.74 7.33
CA GLY A 258 4.88 20.64 8.20
C GLY A 258 3.41 20.74 8.63
N ASP A 259 2.81 19.59 8.94
CA ASP A 259 1.40 19.49 9.33
C ASP A 259 1.13 20.31 10.61
N ARG A 260 0.08 21.16 10.55
CA ARG A 260 -0.33 22.09 11.62
C ARG A 260 0.72 23.09 12.07
N GLY A 261 1.81 23.23 11.33
CA GLY A 261 2.81 24.26 11.59
C GLY A 261 2.24 25.66 11.30
N VAL A 262 2.73 26.64 12.04
CA VAL A 262 2.45 28.06 11.77
C VAL A 262 3.74 28.70 11.30
N TYR A 263 3.67 29.40 10.18
CA TYR A 263 4.83 29.96 9.49
C TYR A 263 4.61 31.44 9.18
N THR A 264 5.68 32.21 9.22
CA THR A 264 5.69 33.61 8.76
C THR A 264 6.63 33.76 7.56
N MET A 265 6.08 34.18 6.43
CA MET A 265 6.77 34.50 5.19
C MET A 265 7.02 36.02 5.12
N LEU A 266 8.28 36.42 5.15
CA LEU A 266 8.71 37.80 5.03
C LEU A 266 9.25 38.05 3.62
N ILE A 267 8.65 39.01 2.91
CA ILE A 267 9.13 39.50 1.62
C ILE A 267 9.84 40.83 1.88
N THR A 268 11.13 40.92 1.52
CA THR A 268 11.95 42.12 1.76
C THR A 268 12.91 42.40 0.62
N THR A 269 13.45 43.60 0.55
CA THR A 269 14.44 43.99 -0.47
C THR A 269 15.85 43.83 0.11
N SER A 270 16.71 43.06 -0.56
CA SER A 270 18.10 42.78 -0.18
C SER A 270 18.93 44.05 0.04
N SER A 271 18.91 44.96 -0.93
CA SER A 271 19.65 46.23 -0.86
C SER A 271 19.03 47.26 -1.79
N MET A 272 19.17 48.54 -1.44
CA MET A 272 18.80 49.67 -2.31
C MET A 272 19.54 49.66 -3.65
N GLN A 273 20.77 49.10 -3.71
CA GLN A 273 21.56 49.06 -4.93
C GLN A 273 21.16 47.91 -5.87
N SER A 274 20.87 46.73 -5.32
CA SER A 274 20.53 45.54 -6.13
C SER A 274 19.06 45.52 -6.56
N LYS A 275 18.17 46.19 -5.83
CA LYS A 275 16.70 46.09 -5.99
C LYS A 275 16.19 44.65 -6.04
N GLU A 276 16.96 43.74 -5.43
CA GLU A 276 16.66 42.32 -5.43
C GLU A 276 15.71 42.01 -4.27
N THR A 277 14.61 41.33 -4.55
CA THR A 277 13.66 40.90 -3.51
C THR A 277 14.05 39.52 -3.02
N ILE A 278 14.05 39.33 -1.71
CA ILE A 278 14.31 38.05 -1.06
C ILE A 278 13.08 37.66 -0.23
N VAL A 279 12.81 36.36 -0.18
CA VAL A 279 11.74 35.77 0.62
C VAL A 279 12.35 34.91 1.72
N PHE A 280 11.94 35.17 2.95
CA PHE A 280 12.30 34.36 4.12
C PHE A 280 11.05 33.67 4.66
N ILE A 281 11.20 32.44 5.12
CA ILE A 281 10.13 31.68 5.76
C ILE A 281 10.64 31.24 7.12
N PHE A 282 9.85 31.57 8.14
CA PHE A 282 10.14 31.35 9.53
C PHE A 282 9.12 30.40 10.15
N GLU A 283 9.56 29.61 11.12
CA GLU A 283 8.69 28.69 11.85
C GLU A 283 8.28 29.38 13.17
N ASP A 284 6.97 29.59 13.36
CA ASP A 284 6.42 30.20 14.57
C ASP A 284 5.95 29.16 15.58
N VAL A 285 5.42 28.05 15.08
CA VAL A 285 4.98 26.90 15.87
C VAL A 285 5.50 25.66 15.17
N GLU A 286 6.27 24.83 15.90
CA GLU A 286 6.82 23.59 15.37
C GLU A 286 5.70 22.68 14.85
N PRO A 287 5.87 22.10 13.66
CA PRO A 287 4.86 21.21 13.08
C PRO A 287 4.79 19.88 13.81
N TYR A 288 3.65 19.21 13.69
CA TYR A 288 3.47 17.89 14.26
C TYR A 288 4.31 16.84 13.50
N ASN A 289 5.02 15.98 14.23
CA ASN A 289 5.79 14.91 13.60
C ASN A 289 4.87 13.77 13.13
N VAL A 290 4.52 13.82 11.85
CA VAL A 290 3.66 12.82 11.19
C VAL A 290 4.30 11.43 11.09
N ASP A 291 5.63 11.33 11.12
CA ASP A 291 6.34 10.05 10.96
C ASP A 291 6.41 9.22 12.26
N LEU A 292 6.31 9.87 13.42
CA LEU A 292 6.45 9.23 14.72
C LEU A 292 5.40 8.12 14.97
N PRO A 293 4.09 8.32 14.71
CA PRO A 293 3.09 7.27 14.88
C PRO A 293 3.32 6.05 13.98
N ILE A 294 3.77 6.29 12.73
CA ILE A 294 4.10 5.21 11.78
C ILE A 294 5.29 4.40 12.30
N ALA A 295 6.36 5.08 12.71
CA ALA A 295 7.56 4.44 13.22
C ALA A 295 7.25 3.58 14.45
N ALA A 296 6.46 4.11 15.39
CA ALA A 296 6.00 3.37 16.56
C ALA A 296 5.22 2.11 16.17
N MET A 297 4.29 2.21 15.20
CA MET A 297 3.52 1.07 14.72
C MET A 297 4.38 0.00 14.05
N PHE A 298 5.33 0.38 13.19
CA PHE A 298 6.28 -0.59 12.60
C PHE A 298 7.12 -1.26 13.68
N GLY A 299 7.58 -0.51 14.69
CA GLY A 299 8.28 -1.06 15.85
C GLY A 299 7.47 -2.13 16.57
N ILE A 300 6.19 -1.87 16.84
CA ILE A 300 5.26 -2.82 17.48
C ILE A 300 5.05 -4.05 16.59
N LEU A 301 4.81 -3.89 15.29
CA LEU A 301 4.58 -5.01 14.37
C LEU A 301 5.81 -5.90 14.19
N ILE A 302 7.00 -5.29 14.11
CA ILE A 302 8.27 -6.03 14.06
C ILE A 302 8.46 -6.80 15.38
N GLY A 303 8.25 -6.14 16.52
CA GLY A 303 8.31 -6.77 17.85
C GLY A 303 7.37 -7.97 17.95
N ALA A 304 6.10 -7.80 17.57
CA ALA A 304 5.10 -8.86 17.56
C ALA A 304 5.46 -10.01 16.60
N SER A 305 6.01 -9.69 15.43
CA SER A 305 6.44 -10.69 14.44
C SER A 305 7.63 -11.51 14.94
N VAL A 306 8.61 -10.87 15.57
CA VAL A 306 9.75 -11.55 16.21
C VAL A 306 9.26 -12.47 17.33
N ILE A 307 8.38 -11.98 18.21
CA ILE A 307 7.76 -12.78 19.27
C ILE A 307 7.03 -13.99 18.68
N TYR A 308 6.22 -13.79 17.64
CA TYR A 308 5.50 -14.89 16.97
C TYR A 308 6.46 -15.94 16.39
N VAL A 309 7.52 -15.52 15.71
CA VAL A 309 8.53 -16.44 15.16
C VAL A 309 9.22 -17.23 16.27
N VAL A 310 9.62 -16.57 17.35
CA VAL A 310 10.23 -17.24 18.52
C VAL A 310 9.27 -18.24 19.14
N LEU A 311 8.00 -17.87 19.35
CA LEU A 311 6.96 -18.76 19.88
C LEU A 311 6.70 -19.96 18.95
N LYS A 312 6.64 -19.74 17.63
CA LYS A 312 6.45 -20.81 16.64
C LYS A 312 7.63 -21.77 16.62
N GLN A 313 8.86 -21.24 16.62
CA GLN A 313 10.08 -22.05 16.66
C GLN A 313 10.16 -22.87 17.95
N THR A 314 9.79 -22.26 19.08
CA THR A 314 9.73 -22.94 20.39
C THR A 314 8.65 -24.04 20.39
N SER A 315 7.48 -23.78 19.82
CA SER A 315 6.40 -24.78 19.69
C SER A 315 6.84 -25.97 18.83
N ILE A 316 7.48 -25.72 17.67
CA ILE A 316 8.02 -26.78 16.80
C ILE A 316 9.09 -27.59 17.53
N TYR A 317 9.99 -26.92 18.25
CA TYR A 317 11.01 -27.57 19.07
C TYR A 317 10.38 -28.45 20.16
N LEU A 318 9.39 -27.92 20.89
CA LEU A 318 8.67 -28.65 21.92
C LEU A 318 7.92 -29.86 21.36
N GLN A 319 7.27 -29.73 20.21
CA GLN A 319 6.61 -30.84 19.52
C GLN A 319 7.60 -31.94 19.12
N LYS A 320 8.76 -31.58 18.54
CA LYS A 320 9.83 -32.54 18.24
C LYS A 320 10.34 -33.23 19.50
N SER A 321 10.57 -32.47 20.58
CA SER A 321 11.03 -33.02 21.86
C SER A 321 10.01 -33.97 22.52
N ARG A 322 8.70 -33.71 22.33
CA ARG A 322 7.62 -34.58 22.82
C ARG A 322 7.50 -35.85 21.97
N ALA A 323 7.59 -35.72 20.64
CA ALA A 323 7.58 -36.86 19.72
C ALA A 323 8.76 -37.80 20.00
N GLN A 324 9.96 -37.25 20.20
CA GLN A 324 11.17 -38.01 20.53
C GLN A 324 11.04 -38.73 21.88
N ARG A 325 10.51 -38.05 22.91
CA ARG A 325 10.22 -38.69 24.20
C ARG A 325 9.14 -39.78 24.11
N ALA A 326 8.16 -39.64 23.22
CA ALA A 326 7.15 -40.67 22.98
C ALA A 326 7.74 -41.91 22.29
N THR A 327 8.62 -41.73 21.30
CA THR A 327 9.34 -42.85 20.67
C THR A 327 10.27 -43.57 21.66
N ASP A 328 10.96 -42.83 22.53
CA ASP A 328 11.84 -43.42 23.54
C ASP A 328 11.04 -44.25 24.57
N ARG A 329 9.85 -43.79 24.96
CA ARG A 329 8.94 -44.56 25.84
C ARG A 329 8.42 -45.83 25.17
N LEU A 330 8.07 -45.78 23.88
CA LEU A 330 7.64 -46.96 23.12
C LEU A 330 8.78 -47.97 22.94
N GLN A 331 10.01 -47.51 22.70
CA GLN A 331 11.18 -48.40 22.66
C GLN A 331 11.45 -49.06 24.02
N LYS A 332 11.41 -48.30 25.12
CA LYS A 332 11.54 -48.87 26.47
C LYS A 332 10.44 -49.87 26.81
N GLY A 333 9.18 -49.58 26.46
CA GLY A 333 8.08 -50.54 26.65
C GLY A 333 8.22 -51.81 25.80
N ARG A 334 8.76 -51.70 24.58
CA ARG A 334 9.03 -52.85 23.71
C ARG A 334 10.15 -53.74 24.27
N LEU A 335 11.20 -53.15 24.85
CA LEU A 335 12.29 -53.88 25.53
C LEU A 335 11.77 -54.62 26.78
N ILE A 336 10.95 -53.96 27.61
CA ILE A 336 10.36 -54.58 28.82
C ILE A 336 9.44 -55.78 28.48
N ASN A 337 8.65 -55.68 27.40
CA ASN A 337 7.83 -56.82 26.94
C ASN A 337 8.66 -57.96 26.33
N GLN A 338 9.84 -57.67 25.79
CA GLN A 338 10.78 -58.66 25.29
C GLN A 338 11.41 -59.46 26.44
N ASP A 339 11.71 -58.80 27.56
CA ASP A 339 12.21 -59.46 28.77
C ASP A 339 11.11 -60.30 29.48
N TYR A 340 9.85 -59.83 29.47
CA TYR A 340 8.71 -60.60 30.00
C TYR A 340 8.36 -61.85 29.17
N THR A 341 8.58 -61.82 27.85
CA THR A 341 8.37 -63.00 26.97
C THR A 341 9.56 -63.96 26.98
N ALA A 342 10.77 -63.50 27.35
CA ALA A 342 11.92 -64.36 27.59
C ALA A 342 11.85 -65.13 28.93
N GLY A 343 11.04 -64.67 29.90
CA GLY A 343 10.88 -65.31 31.21
C GLY A 343 9.92 -66.50 31.26
N TYR A 344 9.09 -66.70 30.23
CA TYR A 344 8.14 -67.83 30.13
C TYR A 344 8.21 -68.43 28.73
N GLY A 345 9.12 -69.39 28.51
CA GLY A 345 9.15 -70.07 27.22
C GLY A 345 10.40 -70.88 26.92
N SER A 346 10.79 -71.81 27.79
CA SER A 346 11.69 -72.90 27.41
C SER A 346 10.88 -74.20 27.33
N THR A 347 10.45 -74.57 26.12
CA THR A 347 10.53 -75.93 25.52
C THR A 347 9.59 -76.02 24.31
N ALA A 348 10.15 -76.19 23.11
CA ALA A 348 9.72 -77.13 22.05
C ALA A 348 10.12 -76.67 20.61
N SER A 349 11.20 -77.28 20.15
CA SER A 349 11.47 -77.88 18.82
C SER A 349 11.05 -77.17 17.49
N SER A 350 12.10 -76.88 16.71
CA SER A 350 12.32 -77.25 15.30
C SER A 350 11.23 -76.96 14.25
N ASN A 351 11.53 -76.07 13.31
CA ASN A 351 11.91 -76.46 11.94
C ASN A 351 12.43 -75.26 11.16
N GLY A 352 13.61 -75.42 10.54
CA GLY A 352 14.27 -74.40 9.76
C GLY A 352 13.77 -74.34 8.33
N TYR A 353 13.94 -73.18 7.70
CA TYR A 353 14.20 -73.08 6.27
C TYR A 353 15.20 -71.94 5.98
N ILE A 354 16.07 -72.26 5.05
CA ILE A 354 17.31 -71.62 4.62
C ILE A 354 17.01 -70.46 3.64
N ALA A 355 17.83 -69.40 3.71
CA ALA A 355 17.89 -68.30 2.77
C ALA A 355 18.73 -68.62 1.52
N ILE A 356 18.47 -67.98 0.37
CA ILE A 356 19.44 -67.64 -0.70
C ILE A 356 18.82 -66.59 -1.67
N PRO A 357 19.64 -65.74 -2.37
CA PRO A 357 19.26 -64.42 -2.89
C PRO A 357 19.23 -64.28 -4.45
N ASN A 358 18.92 -63.04 -4.91
CA ASN A 358 18.83 -62.50 -6.28
C ASN A 358 19.78 -63.05 -7.37
N SER A 359 19.31 -63.13 -8.63
CA SER A 359 20.02 -62.63 -9.84
C SER A 359 19.17 -62.74 -11.14
N ALA A 360 19.58 -61.99 -12.15
CA ALA A 360 18.98 -61.81 -13.48
C ALA A 360 19.52 -62.79 -14.54
N ALA A 361 18.77 -63.03 -15.64
CA ALA A 361 19.23 -63.06 -17.04
C ALA A 361 18.29 -63.85 -17.99
N ALA A 362 17.95 -63.17 -19.08
CA ALA A 362 17.64 -63.51 -20.48
C ALA A 362 17.65 -64.97 -21.04
N GLU A 363 16.76 -65.15 -22.03
CA GLU A 363 16.83 -65.91 -23.31
C GLU A 363 16.21 -67.32 -23.51
N ASN A 364 15.18 -67.33 -24.38
CA ASN A 364 14.90 -68.15 -25.59
C ASN A 364 14.41 -69.62 -25.54
N GLY A 365 13.43 -69.90 -26.43
CA GLY A 365 13.00 -71.23 -26.93
C GLY A 365 11.51 -71.53 -26.71
N ALA A 366 10.59 -71.09 -27.59
CA ALA A 366 10.02 -71.84 -28.72
C ALA A 366 9.22 -73.12 -28.31
N ASP A 367 7.89 -73.07 -28.37
CA ASP A 367 7.10 -73.86 -29.33
C ASP A 367 5.58 -73.58 -29.28
N SER A 368 4.99 -73.79 -30.45
CA SER A 368 3.65 -73.55 -30.99
C SER A 368 2.42 -74.00 -30.17
N ILE A 369 1.28 -73.30 -30.34
CA ILE A 369 0.03 -73.80 -30.97
C ILE A 369 -1.09 -72.72 -30.97
N ALA A 370 -1.62 -72.48 -32.18
CA ALA A 370 -2.95 -72.01 -32.59
C ALA A 370 -3.66 -70.79 -31.95
N SER A 371 -3.95 -69.80 -32.80
CA SER A 371 -5.08 -68.86 -32.73
C SER A 371 -6.40 -69.50 -33.21
N PRO A 372 -7.60 -69.01 -32.80
CA PRO A 372 -8.23 -67.95 -33.60
C PRO A 372 -9.07 -66.89 -32.83
N SER A 373 -9.07 -65.67 -33.41
CA SER A 373 -10.18 -64.70 -33.57
C SER A 373 -11.05 -64.22 -32.37
N THR A 374 -10.88 -62.92 -32.07
CA THR A 374 -11.91 -61.87 -31.84
C THR A 374 -13.28 -62.24 -31.25
N VAL A 375 -13.55 -61.80 -30.02
CA VAL A 375 -14.77 -61.07 -29.57
C VAL A 375 -14.40 -60.28 -28.30
N GLY A 376 -14.91 -59.06 -28.16
CA GLY A 376 -14.62 -58.16 -27.03
C GLY A 376 -15.02 -58.73 -25.67
N SER A 377 -14.08 -58.72 -24.73
CA SER A 377 -14.30 -59.17 -23.35
C SER A 377 -14.09 -58.00 -22.40
N ARG A 378 -15.16 -57.61 -21.72
CA ARG A 378 -15.11 -56.81 -20.49
C ARG A 378 -14.09 -57.46 -19.55
N VAL A 379 -13.15 -56.69 -19.03
CA VAL A 379 -12.33 -57.10 -17.90
C VAL A 379 -13.27 -57.29 -16.72
N ILE A 380 -13.62 -58.54 -16.42
CA ILE A 380 -14.33 -58.93 -15.20
C ILE A 380 -13.32 -58.77 -14.07
N GLN A 381 -13.50 -57.74 -13.25
CA GLN A 381 -12.60 -57.43 -12.15
C GLN A 381 -12.98 -58.33 -10.97
N SER A 382 -12.35 -59.50 -10.85
CA SER A 382 -12.60 -60.39 -9.74
C SER A 382 -12.13 -59.73 -8.44
N THR A 383 -13.04 -59.62 -7.47
CA THR A 383 -12.76 -58.96 -6.18
C THR A 383 -12.49 -60.04 -5.15
N ILE A 384 -11.28 -60.06 -4.58
CA ILE A 384 -10.87 -61.03 -3.56
C ILE A 384 -11.30 -60.52 -2.19
N CYS A 385 -11.89 -61.39 -1.36
CA CYS A 385 -12.30 -61.03 0.00
C CYS A 385 -11.05 -60.74 0.88
N ALA A 386 -10.95 -59.53 1.44
CA ALA A 386 -9.81 -59.10 2.23
C ALA A 386 -9.58 -59.91 3.53
N SER A 387 -10.60 -60.59 4.05
CA SER A 387 -10.49 -61.38 5.27
C SER A 387 -10.04 -62.83 5.03
N CYS A 388 -10.36 -63.42 3.88
CA CYS A 388 -10.17 -64.87 3.65
C CYS A 388 -9.54 -65.23 2.29
N GLY A 389 -9.27 -64.25 1.43
CA GLY A 389 -8.49 -64.44 0.21
C GLY A 389 -9.20 -65.17 -0.94
N ARG A 390 -10.51 -65.42 -0.86
CA ARG A 390 -11.27 -66.11 -1.93
C ARG A 390 -11.93 -65.12 -2.90
N GLU A 391 -12.04 -65.55 -4.16
CA GLU A 391 -12.63 -64.80 -5.27
C GLU A 391 -14.16 -64.73 -5.14
N LEU A 392 -14.74 -63.52 -5.12
CA LEU A 392 -16.19 -63.30 -4.96
C LEU A 392 -16.86 -63.14 -6.33
N LEU A 393 -17.91 -63.93 -6.58
CA LEU A 393 -18.80 -63.73 -7.74
C LEU A 393 -19.68 -62.48 -7.51
N GLU A 394 -19.96 -61.74 -8.59
CA GLU A 394 -20.51 -60.38 -8.55
C GLU A 394 -21.88 -60.27 -7.83
N ALA A 395 -22.64 -61.37 -7.75
CA ALA A 395 -24.01 -61.41 -7.27
C ALA A 395 -24.20 -61.53 -5.74
N ASP A 396 -23.19 -61.94 -4.96
CA ASP A 396 -23.38 -62.22 -3.54
C ASP A 396 -23.13 -60.99 -2.64
N ARG A 397 -24.13 -60.64 -1.82
CA ARG A 397 -24.07 -59.54 -0.83
C ARG A 397 -23.31 -59.92 0.46
N PHE A 398 -23.00 -61.19 0.66
CA PHE A 398 -22.34 -61.74 1.84
C PHE A 398 -21.31 -62.78 1.44
N CYS A 399 -20.15 -62.80 2.11
CA CYS A 399 -19.24 -63.94 2.01
C CYS A 399 -19.79 -65.10 2.85
N GLY A 400 -20.21 -66.20 2.20
CA GLY A 400 -20.86 -67.34 2.87
C GLY A 400 -19.99 -68.09 3.88
N LEU A 401 -18.67 -67.87 3.92
CA LEU A 401 -17.75 -68.55 4.85
C LEU A 401 -17.46 -67.75 6.12
N CYS A 402 -17.21 -66.44 6.01
CA CYS A 402 -16.84 -65.59 7.15
C CYS A 402 -17.92 -64.58 7.56
N GLY A 403 -19.06 -64.54 6.84
CA GLY A 403 -20.19 -63.68 7.17
C GLY A 403 -19.94 -62.18 6.97
N THR A 404 -18.77 -61.77 6.49
CA THR A 404 -18.43 -60.35 6.32
C THR A 404 -19.28 -59.72 5.22
N ARG A 405 -19.95 -58.63 5.55
CA ARG A 405 -20.78 -57.84 4.64
C ARG A 405 -19.90 -57.14 3.60
N ARG A 406 -20.34 -57.10 2.34
CA ARG A 406 -19.71 -56.26 1.31
C ARG A 406 -19.94 -54.79 1.70
N ASP A 407 -19.05 -54.22 2.51
CA ASP A 407 -19.02 -52.79 2.75
C ASP A 407 -18.84 -52.11 1.38
N LYS A 408 -19.74 -51.17 1.07
CA LYS A 408 -19.75 -50.45 -0.20
C LYS A 408 -18.31 -50.11 -0.58
N ALA A 409 -17.86 -50.63 -1.73
CA ALA A 409 -16.60 -50.20 -2.33
C ALA A 409 -16.53 -48.69 -2.17
N SER A 410 -15.58 -48.23 -1.36
CA SER A 410 -15.38 -46.82 -1.12
C SER A 410 -15.26 -46.18 -2.49
N ALA A 411 -16.18 -45.26 -2.78
CA ALA A 411 -16.03 -44.38 -3.93
C ALA A 411 -14.57 -43.89 -3.91
N PRO A 412 -13.87 -43.84 -5.06
CA PRO A 412 -12.48 -43.39 -5.11
C PRO A 412 -12.40 -42.12 -4.26
N PRO A 413 -11.45 -42.03 -3.31
CA PRO A 413 -11.41 -40.94 -2.36
C PRO A 413 -11.55 -39.66 -3.14
N ALA A 414 -12.60 -38.88 -2.83
CA ALA A 414 -12.86 -37.63 -3.51
C ALA A 414 -11.55 -36.83 -3.52
N GLU A 415 -10.96 -36.67 -4.70
CA GLU A 415 -9.64 -36.05 -4.89
C GLU A 415 -9.56 -34.83 -3.96
N GLU A 416 -8.69 -34.90 -2.95
CA GLU A 416 -8.59 -33.85 -1.95
C GLU A 416 -8.33 -32.55 -2.71
N ARG A 417 -9.22 -31.57 -2.56
CA ARG A 417 -9.18 -30.34 -3.36
C ARG A 417 -7.93 -29.56 -2.94
N VAL A 418 -6.79 -29.80 -3.59
CA VAL A 418 -5.55 -29.04 -3.37
C VAL A 418 -5.77 -27.63 -3.93
N ARG A 419 -6.32 -26.76 -3.09
CA ARG A 419 -6.48 -25.33 -3.35
C ARG A 419 -5.11 -24.68 -3.25
N VAL A 420 -4.77 -23.84 -4.23
CA VAL A 420 -3.49 -23.14 -4.28
C VAL A 420 -3.49 -22.05 -3.21
N ARG A 421 -2.81 -22.30 -2.08
CA ARG A 421 -2.86 -21.41 -0.91
C ARG A 421 -2.23 -20.05 -1.21
N SER A 422 -1.12 -20.04 -1.94
CA SER A 422 -0.45 -18.80 -2.35
C SER A 422 -1.37 -17.84 -3.11
N LEU A 423 -2.33 -18.35 -3.89
CA LEU A 423 -3.29 -17.55 -4.63
C LEU A 423 -4.28 -16.85 -3.69
N ASP A 424 -4.82 -17.57 -2.72
CA ASP A 424 -5.72 -16.97 -1.72
C ASP A 424 -4.98 -15.98 -0.83
N THR A 425 -3.73 -16.27 -0.46
CA THR A 425 -2.88 -15.37 0.31
C THR A 425 -2.59 -14.08 -0.44
N PHE A 426 -2.19 -14.13 -1.71
CA PHE A 426 -1.93 -12.92 -2.49
C PHE A 426 -3.20 -12.08 -2.63
N ARG A 427 -4.34 -12.70 -2.96
CA ARG A 427 -5.64 -12.01 -3.00
C ARG A 427 -6.00 -11.38 -1.64
N GLY A 428 -5.69 -12.06 -0.55
CA GLY A 428 -5.93 -11.57 0.79
C GLY A 428 -5.05 -10.40 1.20
N ILE A 429 -3.77 -10.42 0.84
CA ILE A 429 -2.84 -9.29 1.04
C ILE A 429 -3.36 -8.07 0.29
N ALA A 430 -3.71 -8.24 -0.99
CA ALA A 430 -4.30 -7.17 -1.79
C ALA A 430 -5.59 -6.64 -1.13
N LEU A 431 -6.48 -7.50 -0.62
CA LEU A 431 -7.70 -7.06 0.07
C LEU A 431 -7.40 -6.29 1.35
N SER A 432 -6.47 -6.76 2.17
CA SER A 432 -6.15 -6.09 3.43
C SER A 432 -5.55 -4.71 3.20
N ILE A 433 -4.69 -4.55 2.18
CA ILE A 433 -4.17 -3.23 1.78
C ILE A 433 -5.33 -2.36 1.26
N MET A 434 -6.21 -2.92 0.42
CA MET A 434 -7.40 -2.22 -0.07
C MET A 434 -8.24 -1.65 1.05
N LEU A 435 -8.57 -2.47 2.06
CA LEU A 435 -9.40 -2.06 3.19
C LEU A 435 -8.75 -0.89 3.92
N PHE A 436 -7.47 -1.02 4.26
CA PHE A 436 -6.76 0.00 5.00
C PHE A 436 -6.70 1.33 4.24
N VAL A 437 -6.45 1.28 2.93
CA VAL A 437 -6.45 2.47 2.06
C VAL A 437 -7.86 3.06 1.92
N ASN A 438 -8.89 2.23 1.70
CA ASN A 438 -10.26 2.70 1.56
C ASN A 438 -10.77 3.40 2.83
N TYR A 439 -10.36 2.94 4.01
CA TYR A 439 -10.62 3.63 5.28
C TYR A 439 -9.89 4.97 5.41
N GLY A 440 -8.87 5.24 4.57
CA GLY A 440 -8.16 6.52 4.51
C GLY A 440 -6.68 6.43 4.86
N GLY A 441 -6.10 5.22 4.99
CA GLY A 441 -4.64 5.02 5.07
C GLY A 441 -3.91 5.63 6.29
N GLY A 442 -4.64 6.29 7.20
CA GLY A 442 -4.10 7.05 8.32
C GLY A 442 -3.91 8.54 8.00
N GLY A 443 -4.46 9.01 6.88
CA GLY A 443 -4.28 10.36 6.35
C GLY A 443 -2.95 10.57 5.62
N TYR A 444 -2.10 9.56 5.51
CA TYR A 444 -0.77 9.73 4.92
C TYR A 444 -0.79 9.79 3.40
N TRP A 445 -0.07 10.78 2.85
CA TRP A 445 0.03 11.05 1.41
C TRP A 445 0.49 9.84 0.58
N PHE A 446 1.33 8.94 1.11
CA PHE A 446 1.82 7.77 0.36
C PHE A 446 0.78 6.64 0.21
N PHE A 447 -0.29 6.68 1.01
CA PHE A 447 -1.48 5.82 0.83
C PHE A 447 -2.58 6.49 0.03
N ASP A 448 -2.43 7.78 -0.33
CA ASP A 448 -3.34 8.45 -1.26
C ASP A 448 -3.08 7.99 -2.70
N HIS A 449 -4.04 8.21 -3.57
CA HIS A 449 -3.89 7.97 -5.00
C HIS A 449 -3.03 9.06 -5.65
N SER A 450 -2.27 8.70 -6.68
CA SER A 450 -1.60 9.69 -7.51
C SER A 450 -2.61 10.70 -8.10
N THR A 451 -2.22 11.98 -8.16
CA THR A 451 -3.08 13.06 -8.67
C THR A 451 -3.46 12.83 -10.13
N TRP A 452 -2.46 12.53 -10.96
CA TRP A 452 -2.66 12.15 -12.36
C TRP A 452 -1.69 11.05 -12.81
N ASN A 453 -0.40 11.38 -12.90
CA ASN A 453 0.65 10.44 -13.26
C ASN A 453 1.41 10.01 -12.00
N GLY A 454 1.78 8.74 -11.93
CA GLY A 454 2.50 8.17 -10.80
C GLY A 454 2.00 6.80 -10.42
N LEU A 455 2.61 6.25 -9.38
CA LEU A 455 2.26 4.96 -8.82
C LEU A 455 2.42 4.99 -7.31
N THR A 456 1.31 5.02 -6.57
CA THR A 456 1.30 4.89 -5.11
C THR A 456 0.89 3.47 -4.69
N VAL A 457 1.00 3.15 -3.40
CA VAL A 457 0.64 1.82 -2.86
C VAL A 457 -0.84 1.50 -3.13
N ALA A 458 -1.69 2.52 -3.01
CA ALA A 458 -3.13 2.42 -3.23
C ALA A 458 -3.47 2.05 -4.69
N ASP A 459 -2.63 2.44 -5.64
CA ASP A 459 -2.84 2.21 -7.07
C ASP A 459 -2.51 0.77 -7.49
N LEU A 460 -1.80 0.02 -6.65
CA LEU A 460 -1.38 -1.36 -6.96
C LEU A 460 -2.51 -2.39 -6.85
N VAL A 461 -3.42 -2.15 -5.91
CA VAL A 461 -4.33 -3.19 -5.40
C VAL A 461 -5.38 -3.59 -6.42
N PHE A 462 -6.04 -2.60 -7.03
CA PHE A 462 -7.14 -2.86 -7.96
C PHE A 462 -6.69 -3.67 -9.20
N PRO A 463 -5.59 -3.32 -9.90
CA PRO A 463 -5.05 -4.12 -11.00
C PRO A 463 -4.63 -5.54 -10.57
N TRP A 464 -4.03 -5.72 -9.39
CA TRP A 464 -3.66 -7.04 -8.90
C TRP A 464 -4.87 -7.94 -8.66
N PHE A 465 -6.01 -7.40 -8.21
CA PHE A 465 -7.24 -8.17 -8.13
C PHE A 465 -7.74 -8.63 -9.49
N ILE A 466 -7.70 -7.77 -10.52
CA ILE A 466 -8.11 -8.14 -11.88
C ILE A 466 -7.20 -9.25 -12.42
N PHE A 467 -5.89 -9.10 -12.23
CA PHE A 467 -4.90 -10.14 -12.57
C PHE A 467 -5.23 -11.48 -11.88
N MET A 468 -5.49 -11.47 -10.58
CA MET A 468 -5.78 -12.67 -9.79
C MET A 468 -7.11 -13.34 -10.15
N MET A 469 -8.09 -12.55 -10.56
CA MET A 469 -9.34 -13.04 -11.14
C MET A 469 -9.05 -13.84 -12.43
N GLY A 470 -8.17 -13.34 -13.29
CA GLY A 470 -7.68 -14.08 -14.48
C GLY A 470 -7.00 -15.40 -14.12
N VAL A 471 -6.09 -15.39 -13.13
CA VAL A 471 -5.42 -16.62 -12.64
C VAL A 471 -6.46 -17.66 -12.18
N SER A 472 -7.44 -17.22 -11.38
CA SER A 472 -8.50 -18.07 -10.85
C SER A 472 -9.42 -18.63 -11.95
N MET A 473 -9.66 -17.84 -13.01
CA MET A 473 -10.45 -18.27 -14.17
C MET A 473 -9.78 -19.46 -14.88
N SER A 474 -8.45 -19.40 -15.11
CA SER A 474 -7.72 -20.47 -15.79
C SER A 474 -7.84 -21.83 -15.07
N LEU A 475 -7.73 -21.84 -13.75
CA LEU A 475 -7.85 -23.04 -12.92
C LEU A 475 -9.28 -23.60 -12.92
N SER A 476 -10.27 -22.70 -12.89
CA SER A 476 -11.68 -23.06 -12.90
C SER A 476 -12.10 -23.66 -14.24
N PHE A 477 -11.65 -23.07 -15.35
CA PHE A 477 -12.03 -23.49 -16.71
C PHE A 477 -11.34 -24.80 -17.09
N GLU A 478 -10.07 -24.99 -16.74
CA GLU A 478 -9.38 -26.25 -16.97
C GLU A 478 -10.08 -27.40 -16.26
N LYS A 479 -10.49 -27.18 -15.00
CA LYS A 479 -11.24 -28.18 -14.22
C LYS A 479 -12.59 -28.52 -14.87
N LEU A 480 -13.30 -27.53 -15.39
CA LEU A 480 -14.59 -27.75 -16.03
C LEU A 480 -14.46 -28.44 -17.40
N ARG A 481 -13.40 -28.11 -18.15
CA ARG A 481 -13.06 -28.76 -19.42
C ARG A 481 -12.73 -30.24 -19.23
N ARG A 482 -11.96 -30.60 -18.20
CA ARG A 482 -11.69 -32.00 -17.83
C ARG A 482 -12.94 -32.80 -17.46
N ARG A 483 -13.99 -32.12 -16.98
CA ARG A 483 -15.29 -32.72 -16.65
C ARG A 483 -16.24 -32.82 -17.85
N GLY A 484 -15.82 -32.42 -19.05
CA GLY A 484 -16.63 -32.50 -20.26
C GLY A 484 -17.88 -31.61 -20.27
N ALA A 485 -17.88 -30.50 -19.50
CA ALA A 485 -19.05 -29.61 -19.45
C ALA A 485 -19.31 -28.95 -20.81
N PRO A 486 -20.58 -28.87 -21.28
CA PRO A 486 -20.89 -28.24 -22.56
C PRO A 486 -20.60 -26.73 -22.52
N ARG A 487 -20.06 -26.20 -23.62
CA ARG A 487 -19.60 -24.81 -23.74
C ARG A 487 -20.73 -23.80 -23.44
N GLY A 488 -21.94 -24.03 -23.96
CA GLY A 488 -23.08 -23.13 -23.74
C GLY A 488 -23.49 -22.99 -22.26
N ALA A 489 -23.51 -24.09 -21.52
CA ALA A 489 -23.84 -24.06 -20.07
C ALA A 489 -22.75 -23.31 -19.28
N LEU A 490 -21.48 -23.45 -19.67
CA LEU A 490 -20.38 -22.69 -19.08
C LEU A 490 -20.51 -21.20 -19.39
N PHE A 491 -20.86 -20.83 -20.63
CA PHE A 491 -21.04 -19.44 -21.03
C PHE A 491 -22.19 -18.78 -20.27
N LEU A 492 -23.33 -19.46 -20.13
CA LEU A 492 -24.46 -18.95 -19.34
C LEU A 492 -24.08 -18.75 -17.87
N LYS A 493 -23.24 -19.63 -17.31
CA LYS A 493 -22.71 -19.48 -15.95
C LYS A 493 -21.81 -18.25 -15.83
N VAL A 494 -20.97 -17.99 -16.83
CA VAL A 494 -20.12 -16.79 -16.92
C VAL A 494 -20.98 -15.52 -17.00
N ILE A 495 -22.01 -15.52 -17.84
CA ILE A 495 -22.95 -14.40 -17.97
C ILE A 495 -23.66 -14.13 -16.65
N ARG A 496 -24.24 -15.16 -16.02
CA ARG A 496 -24.92 -15.02 -14.71
C ARG A 496 -23.99 -14.42 -13.66
N ARG A 497 -22.76 -14.93 -13.55
CA ARG A 497 -21.74 -14.42 -12.63
C ARG A 497 -21.41 -12.96 -12.90
N SER A 498 -21.23 -12.59 -14.18
CA SER A 498 -20.91 -11.22 -14.59
C SER A 498 -22.07 -10.28 -14.28
N MET A 499 -23.31 -10.67 -14.57
CA MET A 499 -24.51 -9.89 -14.22
C MET A 499 -24.67 -9.72 -12.71
N THR A 500 -24.41 -10.75 -11.90
CA THR A 500 -24.46 -10.62 -10.44
C THR A 500 -23.39 -9.67 -9.92
N LEU A 501 -22.15 -9.74 -10.42
CA LEU A 501 -21.10 -8.78 -10.05
C LEU A 501 -21.46 -7.35 -10.44
N PHE A 502 -22.00 -7.16 -11.64
CA PHE A 502 -22.45 -5.86 -12.14
C PHE A 502 -23.59 -5.28 -11.28
N ALA A 503 -24.58 -6.10 -10.92
CA ALA A 503 -25.69 -5.70 -10.07
C ALA A 503 -25.23 -5.36 -8.63
N LEU A 504 -24.30 -6.13 -8.07
CA LEU A 504 -23.70 -5.81 -6.76
C LEU A 504 -22.92 -4.49 -6.81
N GLY A 505 -22.24 -4.21 -7.93
CA GLY A 505 -21.58 -2.93 -8.18
C GLY A 505 -22.55 -1.75 -8.18
N LEU A 506 -23.63 -1.84 -8.96
CA LEU A 506 -24.67 -0.81 -8.97
C LEU A 506 -25.30 -0.62 -7.59
N PHE A 507 -25.52 -1.70 -6.84
CA PHE A 507 -26.05 -1.61 -5.48
C PHE A 507 -25.15 -0.81 -4.53
N LEU A 508 -23.83 -1.01 -4.58
CA LEU A 508 -22.90 -0.23 -3.75
C LEU A 508 -22.86 1.25 -4.13
N VAL A 509 -23.00 1.56 -5.42
CA VAL A 509 -22.96 2.95 -5.91
C VAL A 509 -24.28 3.69 -5.66
N CYS A 510 -25.40 2.97 -5.54
CA CYS A 510 -26.75 3.52 -5.30
C CYS A 510 -26.97 4.09 -3.88
N ARG A 511 -25.93 4.24 -3.05
CA ARG A 511 -26.07 4.72 -1.67
C ARG A 511 -26.66 6.14 -1.53
N GLN A 512 -26.48 6.99 -2.54
CA GLN A 512 -27.09 8.32 -2.62
C GLN A 512 -28.21 8.25 -3.68
N ILE A 513 -29.48 8.27 -3.26
CA ILE A 513 -30.68 8.07 -4.10
C ILE A 513 -30.98 9.32 -4.96
N ILE A 514 -29.96 9.88 -5.62
CA ILE A 514 -30.12 11.00 -6.55
C ILE A 514 -29.96 10.44 -7.97
N PHE A 515 -31.07 10.04 -8.58
CA PHE A 515 -31.10 9.45 -9.92
C PHE A 515 -30.48 10.34 -11.00
N ALA A 516 -30.40 11.66 -10.78
CA ALA A 516 -29.83 12.61 -11.73
C ALA A 516 -28.30 12.58 -11.83
N THR A 517 -27.58 12.14 -10.78
CA THR A 517 -26.10 12.17 -10.69
C THR A 517 -25.50 10.84 -10.26
N TRP A 518 -26.30 9.75 -10.29
CA TRP A 518 -25.80 8.41 -9.99
C TRP A 518 -24.66 8.02 -10.94
N ARG A 519 -23.60 7.40 -10.38
CA ARG A 519 -22.42 6.98 -11.12
C ARG A 519 -22.63 5.60 -11.74
N MET A 520 -22.45 5.46 -13.05
CA MET A 520 -22.60 4.17 -13.75
C MET A 520 -21.32 3.32 -13.74
N PRO A 521 -20.12 3.88 -14.08
CA PRO A 521 -18.88 3.13 -14.04
C PRO A 521 -18.45 2.84 -12.59
N GLY A 522 -17.82 1.69 -12.38
CA GLY A 522 -17.33 1.32 -11.07
C GLY A 522 -16.46 0.08 -11.08
N VAL A 523 -15.79 -0.16 -9.96
CA VAL A 523 -14.79 -1.22 -9.77
C VAL A 523 -15.38 -2.61 -10.06
N LEU A 524 -16.56 -2.92 -9.50
CA LEU A 524 -17.25 -4.21 -9.69
C LEU A 524 -17.80 -4.38 -11.11
N GLN A 525 -18.29 -3.32 -11.73
CA GLN A 525 -18.77 -3.29 -13.10
C GLN A 525 -17.62 -3.62 -14.06
N ARG A 526 -16.45 -3.02 -13.84
CA ARG A 526 -15.23 -3.29 -14.62
C ARG A 526 -14.73 -4.72 -14.44
N PHE A 527 -14.80 -5.29 -13.22
CA PHE A 527 -14.53 -6.71 -13.00
C PHE A 527 -15.49 -7.61 -13.80
N ALA A 528 -16.78 -7.29 -13.82
CA ALA A 528 -17.79 -8.05 -14.56
C ALA A 528 -17.52 -8.05 -16.07
N VAL A 529 -17.25 -6.86 -16.64
CA VAL A 529 -16.97 -6.68 -18.07
C VAL A 529 -15.68 -7.41 -18.48
N SER A 530 -14.59 -7.18 -17.77
CA SER A 530 -13.29 -7.81 -18.08
C SER A 530 -13.33 -9.34 -17.95
N TYR A 531 -14.03 -9.86 -16.92
CA TYR A 531 -14.26 -11.29 -16.76
C TYR A 531 -15.04 -11.89 -17.93
N LEU A 532 -16.13 -11.24 -18.36
CA LEU A 532 -16.98 -11.71 -19.46
C LEU A 532 -16.20 -11.77 -20.78
N PHE A 533 -15.47 -10.71 -21.12
CA PHE A 533 -14.70 -10.65 -22.37
C PHE A 533 -13.57 -11.70 -22.41
N VAL A 534 -12.76 -11.81 -21.36
CA VAL A 534 -11.69 -12.83 -21.33
C VAL A 534 -12.28 -14.25 -21.35
N ALA A 535 -13.35 -14.50 -20.61
CA ALA A 535 -14.02 -15.79 -20.64
C ALA A 535 -14.57 -16.13 -22.03
N ALA A 536 -15.14 -15.16 -22.74
CA ALA A 536 -15.61 -15.34 -24.12
C ALA A 536 -14.44 -15.64 -25.07
N ILE A 537 -13.36 -14.86 -25.03
CA ILE A 537 -12.15 -15.08 -25.84
C ILE A 537 -11.62 -16.50 -25.64
N VAL A 538 -11.45 -16.91 -24.38
CA VAL A 538 -10.90 -18.23 -24.04
C VAL A 538 -11.82 -19.38 -24.49
N MET A 539 -13.14 -19.16 -24.53
CA MET A 539 -14.11 -20.21 -24.85
C MET A 539 -14.36 -20.36 -26.35
N PHE A 540 -14.41 -19.25 -27.09
CA PHE A 540 -14.77 -19.25 -28.50
C PHE A 540 -13.56 -19.29 -29.43
N VAL A 541 -12.38 -18.83 -28.99
CA VAL A 541 -11.16 -18.88 -29.81
C VAL A 541 -10.52 -20.27 -29.70
N PRO A 542 -10.34 -20.99 -30.81
CA PRO A 542 -9.79 -22.34 -30.79
C PRO A 542 -8.36 -22.37 -30.28
N ILE A 543 -8.02 -23.49 -29.61
CA ILE A 543 -6.67 -23.78 -29.15
C ILE A 543 -6.05 -24.76 -30.14
N PHE A 544 -4.89 -24.39 -30.69
CA PHE A 544 -4.19 -25.25 -31.63
C PHE A 544 -3.23 -26.18 -30.88
N ALA A 545 -3.23 -27.45 -31.29
CA ALA A 545 -2.28 -28.44 -30.79
C ALA A 545 -0.90 -28.11 -31.35
N THR A 546 0.02 -27.69 -30.49
CA THR A 546 1.39 -27.36 -30.88
C THR A 546 2.38 -28.42 -30.43
N LEU A 547 3.47 -28.53 -31.19
CA LEU A 547 4.61 -29.39 -30.89
C LEU A 547 5.18 -29.09 -29.49
N PRO A 548 5.70 -30.12 -28.79
CA PRO A 548 6.36 -29.92 -27.50
C PRO A 548 7.57 -29.00 -27.68
N GLY A 549 7.57 -27.89 -26.94
CA GLY A 549 8.64 -26.90 -26.99
C GLY A 549 8.60 -25.97 -25.76
N PRO A 550 9.67 -25.19 -25.54
CA PRO A 550 9.75 -24.31 -24.39
C PRO A 550 8.59 -23.31 -24.33
N PHE A 551 8.11 -22.83 -25.48
CA PHE A 551 7.04 -21.82 -25.60
C PHE A 551 5.65 -22.41 -25.85
N ARG A 552 5.39 -23.64 -25.39
CA ARG A 552 4.09 -24.32 -25.58
C ARG A 552 2.91 -23.51 -25.02
N ASP A 553 3.14 -22.74 -23.96
CA ASP A 553 2.13 -21.89 -23.33
C ASP A 553 1.69 -20.72 -24.23
N LEU A 554 2.60 -20.19 -25.04
CA LEU A 554 2.35 -19.07 -25.95
C LEU A 554 1.86 -19.55 -27.33
N THR A 555 2.59 -20.48 -27.93
CA THR A 555 2.36 -20.97 -29.30
C THR A 555 0.99 -21.63 -29.48
N SER A 556 0.52 -22.40 -28.50
CA SER A 556 -0.78 -23.08 -28.58
C SER A 556 -1.99 -22.12 -28.64
N HIS A 557 -1.82 -20.88 -28.16
CA HIS A 557 -2.90 -19.91 -27.97
C HIS A 557 -2.63 -18.59 -28.69
N TRP A 558 -1.81 -18.61 -29.74
CA TRP A 558 -1.40 -17.42 -30.50
C TRP A 558 -2.60 -16.60 -31.00
N LEU A 559 -3.70 -17.25 -31.40
CA LEU A 559 -4.90 -16.55 -31.87
C LEU A 559 -5.60 -15.76 -30.75
N GLN A 560 -5.55 -16.23 -29.51
CA GLN A 560 -6.05 -15.47 -28.35
C GLN A 560 -5.18 -14.22 -28.12
N TRP A 561 -3.87 -14.33 -28.29
CA TRP A 561 -2.95 -13.19 -28.22
C TRP A 561 -3.18 -12.17 -29.34
N VAL A 562 -3.52 -12.63 -30.56
CA VAL A 562 -3.90 -11.72 -31.66
C VAL A 562 -5.15 -10.93 -31.29
N VAL A 563 -6.18 -11.56 -30.74
CA VAL A 563 -7.38 -10.84 -30.27
C VAL A 563 -7.04 -9.81 -29.21
N ILE A 564 -6.20 -10.15 -28.22
CA ILE A 564 -5.76 -9.18 -27.20
C ILE A 564 -4.92 -8.06 -27.80
N GLY A 565 -4.08 -8.36 -28.81
CA GLY A 565 -3.35 -7.37 -29.59
C GLY A 565 -4.28 -6.39 -30.31
N ILE A 566 -5.41 -6.86 -30.83
CA ILE A 566 -6.44 -6.00 -31.43
C ILE A 566 -7.04 -5.05 -30.37
N PHE A 567 -7.34 -5.53 -29.16
CA PHE A 567 -7.85 -4.67 -28.08
C PHE A 567 -6.84 -3.57 -27.70
N ILE A 568 -5.55 -3.91 -27.61
CA ILE A 568 -4.47 -2.94 -27.36
C ILE A 568 -4.37 -1.93 -28.50
N THR A 569 -4.45 -2.41 -29.75
CA THR A 569 -4.38 -1.55 -30.95
C THR A 569 -5.57 -0.60 -31.01
N ILE A 570 -6.79 -1.09 -30.76
CA ILE A 570 -7.99 -0.24 -30.71
C ILE A 570 -7.85 0.81 -29.62
N HIS A 571 -7.44 0.42 -28.40
CA HIS A 571 -7.25 1.36 -27.30
C HIS A 571 -6.22 2.44 -27.67
N THR A 572 -5.04 2.06 -28.16
CA THR A 572 -3.97 3.00 -28.52
C THR A 572 -4.34 3.90 -29.70
N CYS A 573 -5.01 3.37 -30.73
CA CYS A 573 -5.52 4.18 -31.84
C CYS A 573 -6.54 5.21 -31.36
N ILE A 574 -7.48 4.84 -30.49
CA ILE A 574 -8.45 5.80 -29.94
C ILE A 574 -7.76 6.84 -29.07
N THR A 575 -6.84 6.44 -28.20
CA THR A 575 -6.14 7.38 -27.29
C THR A 575 -5.29 8.40 -28.05
N PHE A 576 -4.60 8.01 -29.13
CA PHE A 576 -3.63 8.87 -29.81
C PHE A 576 -4.09 9.49 -31.13
N LEU A 577 -5.01 8.86 -31.86
CA LEU A 577 -5.43 9.32 -33.20
C LEU A 577 -6.81 9.97 -33.22
N TYR A 578 -7.62 9.82 -32.15
CA TYR A 578 -8.93 10.44 -32.10
C TYR A 578 -8.80 11.93 -31.82
N ASP A 579 -9.28 12.75 -32.75
CA ASP A 579 -9.27 14.21 -32.63
C ASP A 579 -10.49 14.67 -31.82
N VAL A 580 -10.23 15.29 -30.67
CA VAL A 580 -11.27 15.77 -29.75
C VAL A 580 -11.40 17.29 -29.93
N PRO A 581 -12.60 17.83 -30.16
CA PRO A 581 -12.79 19.26 -30.35
C PRO A 581 -12.21 20.08 -29.18
N GLY A 582 -11.28 20.97 -29.47
CA GLY A 582 -10.64 21.85 -28.47
C GLY A 582 -9.50 21.21 -27.67
N CYS A 583 -9.16 19.95 -27.94
CA CYS A 583 -8.01 19.27 -27.33
C CYS A 583 -6.99 18.92 -28.42
N GLY A 584 -5.70 18.95 -28.10
CA GLY A 584 -4.67 18.48 -29.04
C GLY A 584 -4.83 16.99 -29.36
N THR A 585 -4.53 16.59 -30.59
CA THR A 585 -4.53 15.17 -30.99
C THR A 585 -3.57 14.36 -30.11
N GLY A 586 -4.07 13.31 -29.47
CA GLY A 586 -3.28 12.45 -28.58
C GLY A 586 -3.00 13.04 -27.20
N TYR A 587 -3.77 14.04 -26.77
CA TYR A 587 -3.67 14.60 -25.42
C TYR A 587 -4.13 13.57 -24.35
N ILE A 588 -3.29 13.40 -23.32
CA ILE A 588 -3.50 12.47 -22.19
C ILE A 588 -3.29 13.16 -20.83
N GLY A 589 -3.23 14.49 -20.83
CA GLY A 589 -2.99 15.28 -19.63
C GLY A 589 -4.24 15.43 -18.74
N PRO A 590 -4.07 15.95 -17.52
CA PRO A 590 -5.16 16.20 -16.58
C PRO A 590 -6.09 17.32 -17.06
N GLY A 591 -5.65 18.23 -17.92
CA GLY A 591 -6.43 19.41 -18.30
C GLY A 591 -6.42 20.47 -17.20
N GLY A 592 -7.42 21.34 -17.18
CA GLY A 592 -7.52 22.43 -16.22
C GLY A 592 -6.32 23.39 -16.33
N ILE A 593 -5.65 23.66 -15.20
CA ILE A 593 -4.44 24.50 -15.16
C ILE A 593 -3.16 23.77 -15.57
N GLY A 594 -3.22 22.45 -15.81
CA GLY A 594 -2.10 21.67 -16.32
C GLY A 594 -1.72 22.06 -17.75
N ASP A 595 -0.48 21.74 -18.14
CA ASP A 595 0.10 22.15 -19.42
C ASP A 595 -0.04 23.66 -19.68
N PHE A 596 0.20 24.45 -18.63
CA PHE A 596 0.07 25.91 -18.60
C PHE A 596 -1.32 26.43 -18.97
N GLY A 597 -2.37 25.65 -18.69
CA GLY A 597 -3.76 26.05 -18.94
C GLY A 597 -4.21 25.97 -20.41
N GLN A 598 -3.41 25.38 -21.30
CA GLN A 598 -3.74 25.30 -22.74
C GLN A 598 -5.02 24.49 -23.02
N TYR A 599 -5.30 23.47 -22.20
CA TYR A 599 -6.36 22.49 -22.43
C TYR A 599 -7.33 22.37 -21.24
N MET A 600 -7.95 23.50 -20.85
CA MET A 600 -8.71 23.63 -19.60
C MET A 600 -9.87 22.61 -19.44
N ASN A 601 -10.63 22.32 -20.50
CA ASN A 601 -11.79 21.42 -20.46
C ASN A 601 -11.54 20.02 -21.05
N CYS A 602 -10.27 19.60 -21.13
CA CYS A 602 -9.85 18.39 -21.83
C CYS A 602 -9.39 17.26 -20.92
N THR A 603 -9.96 17.12 -19.72
CA THR A 603 -9.53 16.13 -18.72
C THR A 603 -9.47 14.71 -19.30
N GLY A 604 -8.27 14.13 -19.40
CA GLY A 604 -8.05 12.79 -19.94
C GLY A 604 -8.28 12.64 -21.45
N GLY A 605 -8.40 13.75 -22.19
CA GLY A 605 -8.51 13.79 -23.65
C GLY A 605 -9.64 12.90 -24.19
N ALA A 606 -9.28 11.99 -25.10
CA ALA A 606 -10.24 11.08 -25.73
C ALA A 606 -11.01 10.20 -24.72
N ALA A 607 -10.38 9.78 -23.61
CA ALA A 607 -11.03 8.94 -22.61
C ALA A 607 -12.19 9.68 -21.93
N GLY A 608 -11.91 10.86 -21.37
CA GLY A 608 -12.91 11.67 -20.68
C GLY A 608 -14.01 12.16 -21.61
N TYR A 609 -13.65 12.52 -22.85
CA TYR A 609 -14.63 12.90 -23.86
C TYR A 609 -15.60 11.75 -24.17
N ILE A 610 -15.10 10.54 -24.49
CA ILE A 610 -15.97 9.39 -24.80
C ILE A 610 -16.86 9.04 -23.60
N ASP A 611 -16.30 9.04 -22.39
CA ASP A 611 -17.07 8.70 -21.20
C ASP A 611 -18.19 9.71 -20.91
N SER A 612 -17.92 11.02 -21.08
CA SER A 612 -18.95 12.05 -20.95
C SER A 612 -20.05 11.95 -22.02
N GLN A 613 -19.72 11.52 -23.25
CA GLN A 613 -20.72 11.32 -24.31
C GLN A 613 -21.58 10.08 -24.07
N VAL A 614 -20.99 8.98 -23.57
CA VAL A 614 -21.69 7.71 -23.35
C VAL A 614 -22.51 7.72 -22.07
N PHE A 615 -21.97 8.26 -20.98
CA PHE A 615 -22.59 8.23 -19.66
C PHE A 615 -23.19 9.56 -19.22
N GLY A 616 -22.92 10.67 -19.93
CA GLY A 616 -23.45 11.99 -19.58
C GLY A 616 -23.00 12.43 -18.19
N ARG A 617 -23.96 12.81 -17.32
CA ARG A 617 -23.71 13.23 -15.93
C ARG A 617 -23.47 12.06 -14.97
N HIS A 618 -23.48 10.82 -15.47
CA HIS A 618 -23.32 9.60 -14.67
C HIS A 618 -21.86 9.16 -14.51
N ILE A 619 -20.92 10.09 -14.72
CA ILE A 619 -19.50 9.94 -14.48
C ILE A 619 -19.11 10.45 -13.09
N TYR A 620 -17.95 10.03 -12.60
CA TYR A 620 -17.40 10.52 -11.34
C TYR A 620 -17.15 12.03 -11.36
N GLN A 621 -17.74 12.74 -10.40
CA GLN A 621 -17.75 14.22 -10.36
C GLN A 621 -16.56 14.82 -9.60
N ALA A 622 -15.87 14.04 -8.78
CA ALA A 622 -14.79 14.51 -7.90
C ALA A 622 -13.47 13.74 -8.12
N PRO A 623 -12.88 13.78 -9.33
CA PRO A 623 -11.63 13.07 -9.61
C PRO A 623 -10.47 13.60 -8.76
N THR A 624 -9.47 12.76 -8.48
CA THR A 624 -8.29 13.14 -7.68
C THR A 624 -7.50 14.31 -8.28
N ALA A 625 -7.54 14.47 -9.61
CA ALA A 625 -6.92 15.59 -10.31
C ALA A 625 -7.56 16.94 -10.01
N GLN A 626 -8.85 16.98 -9.62
CA GLN A 626 -9.59 18.23 -9.44
C GLN A 626 -8.98 19.12 -8.35
N ALA A 627 -8.45 18.52 -7.28
CA ALA A 627 -7.88 19.24 -6.15
C ALA A 627 -6.63 20.07 -6.52
N TYR A 628 -5.81 19.59 -7.46
CA TYR A 628 -4.54 20.23 -7.83
C TYR A 628 -4.58 20.90 -9.21
N TYR A 629 -5.26 20.29 -10.18
CA TYR A 629 -5.30 20.78 -11.57
C TYR A 629 -6.58 21.57 -11.89
N LEU A 630 -7.52 21.74 -10.95
CA LEU A 630 -8.79 22.46 -11.14
C LEU A 630 -9.60 21.94 -12.35
N THR A 631 -9.60 20.63 -12.53
CA THR A 631 -10.18 19.95 -13.70
C THR A 631 -11.67 19.70 -13.56
N GLY A 632 -12.35 19.50 -14.69
CA GLY A 632 -13.73 19.00 -14.71
C GLY A 632 -13.88 17.53 -14.27
N ALA A 633 -15.13 17.05 -14.28
CA ALA A 633 -15.48 15.67 -13.94
C ALA A 633 -14.80 14.64 -14.87
N TYR A 634 -14.34 13.53 -14.30
CA TYR A 634 -13.62 12.47 -15.03
C TYR A 634 -13.77 11.13 -14.30
N ASP A 635 -14.04 10.04 -15.04
CA ASP A 635 -14.24 8.71 -14.47
C ASP A 635 -13.07 7.75 -14.77
N PRO A 636 -12.26 7.35 -13.77
CA PRO A 636 -11.16 6.43 -13.99
C PRO A 636 -11.60 4.99 -14.28
N GLU A 637 -12.87 4.65 -14.00
CA GLU A 637 -13.49 3.36 -14.30
C GLU A 637 -14.25 3.33 -15.64
N GLY A 638 -14.09 4.36 -16.48
CA GLY A 638 -14.73 4.51 -17.78
C GLY A 638 -14.49 3.41 -18.84
N LEU A 639 -15.09 3.59 -20.01
CA LEU A 639 -15.21 2.58 -21.07
C LEU A 639 -13.84 2.24 -21.68
N LEU A 640 -13.03 3.25 -21.98
CA LEU A 640 -11.75 3.05 -22.67
C LEU A 640 -10.75 2.24 -21.82
N GLY A 641 -10.75 2.46 -20.49
CA GLY A 641 -9.95 1.69 -19.54
C GLY A 641 -10.43 0.24 -19.34
N CYS A 642 -11.67 -0.09 -19.72
CA CYS A 642 -12.13 -1.48 -19.73
C CYS A 642 -11.36 -2.33 -20.75
N LEU A 643 -10.91 -1.76 -21.87
CA LEU A 643 -10.11 -2.48 -22.87
C LEU A 643 -8.76 -2.92 -22.29
N THR A 644 -8.04 -2.04 -21.61
CA THR A 644 -6.77 -2.38 -20.95
C THR A 644 -6.97 -3.28 -19.72
N SER A 645 -8.14 -3.19 -19.07
CA SER A 645 -8.55 -4.14 -18.01
C SER A 645 -8.74 -5.58 -18.53
N VAL A 646 -9.22 -5.75 -19.77
CA VAL A 646 -9.27 -7.07 -20.44
C VAL A 646 -7.85 -7.63 -20.64
N VAL A 647 -6.89 -6.77 -21.00
CA VAL A 647 -5.48 -7.16 -21.19
C VAL A 647 -4.88 -7.70 -19.89
N ILE A 648 -4.99 -6.98 -18.76
CA ILE A 648 -4.42 -7.46 -17.49
C ILE A 648 -5.12 -8.72 -16.98
N THR A 649 -6.43 -8.84 -17.20
CA THR A 649 -7.18 -10.07 -16.88
C THR A 649 -6.63 -11.25 -17.67
N PHE A 650 -6.33 -11.05 -18.97
CA PHE A 650 -5.77 -12.08 -19.82
C PHE A 650 -4.31 -12.42 -19.45
N LEU A 651 -3.50 -11.45 -19.06
CA LEU A 651 -2.16 -11.69 -18.50
C LEU A 651 -2.24 -12.54 -17.21
N GLY A 652 -3.21 -12.25 -16.33
CA GLY A 652 -3.53 -13.09 -15.19
C GLY A 652 -3.95 -14.51 -15.58
N TYR A 653 -4.80 -14.65 -16.60
CA TYR A 653 -5.18 -15.94 -17.16
C TYR A 653 -3.96 -16.73 -17.66
N GLN A 654 -3.02 -16.08 -18.35
CA GLN A 654 -1.75 -16.68 -18.76
C GLN A 654 -0.93 -17.15 -17.56
N ALA A 655 -0.86 -16.37 -16.48
CA ALA A 655 -0.15 -16.74 -15.26
C ALA A 655 -0.70 -18.03 -14.63
N GLY A 656 -2.03 -18.20 -14.58
CA GLY A 656 -2.63 -19.43 -14.09
C GLY A 656 -2.51 -20.61 -15.07
N ARG A 657 -2.45 -20.37 -16.37
CA ARG A 657 -2.11 -21.42 -17.35
C ARG A 657 -0.71 -21.98 -17.18
N ILE A 658 0.27 -21.14 -16.85
CA ILE A 658 1.64 -21.58 -16.54
C ILE A 658 1.61 -22.58 -15.36
N LEU A 659 0.75 -22.33 -14.35
CA LEU A 659 0.59 -23.22 -13.19
C LEU A 659 0.09 -24.62 -13.58
N VAL A 660 -0.86 -24.69 -14.52
CA VAL A 660 -1.44 -25.95 -15.02
C VAL A 660 -0.50 -26.66 -16.00
N THR A 661 0.17 -25.91 -16.87
CA THR A 661 0.91 -26.45 -18.02
C THR A 661 2.25 -27.06 -17.63
N PHE A 662 2.94 -26.46 -16.66
CA PHE A 662 4.25 -26.91 -16.18
C PHE A 662 4.09 -27.61 -14.85
N SER A 663 4.63 -28.82 -14.71
CA SER A 663 4.59 -29.60 -13.46
C SER A 663 5.65 -29.14 -12.46
N THR A 664 6.85 -28.79 -12.93
CA THR A 664 7.99 -28.43 -12.09
C THR A 664 7.89 -27.02 -11.52
N HIS A 665 8.11 -26.87 -10.21
CA HIS A 665 8.14 -25.57 -9.53
C HIS A 665 9.13 -24.58 -10.17
N SER A 666 10.35 -25.01 -10.47
CA SER A 666 11.38 -24.16 -11.08
C SER A 666 11.03 -23.69 -12.48
N ALA A 667 10.23 -24.46 -13.24
CA ALA A 667 9.76 -24.04 -14.56
C ALA A 667 8.69 -22.94 -14.45
N ARG A 668 7.75 -23.08 -13.50
CA ARG A 668 6.73 -22.06 -13.19
C ARG A 668 7.38 -20.74 -12.78
N LEU A 669 8.33 -20.82 -11.84
CA LEU A 669 9.01 -19.64 -11.30
C LEU A 669 9.84 -18.88 -12.35
N ARG A 670 10.63 -19.58 -13.16
CA ARG A 670 11.38 -18.94 -14.24
C ARG A 670 10.47 -18.25 -15.25
N ARG A 671 9.31 -18.84 -15.57
CA ARG A 671 8.34 -18.26 -16.49
C ARG A 671 7.66 -17.03 -15.90
N TRP A 672 7.17 -17.10 -14.66
CA TRP A 672 6.60 -15.93 -14.00
C TRP A 672 7.63 -14.81 -13.81
N ALA A 673 8.88 -15.14 -13.48
CA ALA A 673 9.95 -14.14 -13.42
C ALA A 673 10.23 -13.52 -14.79
N ALA A 674 10.30 -14.32 -15.87
CA ALA A 674 10.51 -13.81 -17.22
C ALA A 674 9.36 -12.89 -17.69
N TRP A 675 8.11 -13.26 -17.43
CA TRP A 675 6.95 -12.39 -17.71
C TRP A 675 6.95 -11.14 -16.84
N GLY A 676 7.25 -11.29 -15.53
CA GLY A 676 7.30 -10.21 -14.57
C GLY A 676 8.29 -9.12 -14.97
N VAL A 677 9.54 -9.54 -15.23
CA VAL A 677 10.61 -8.63 -15.66
C VAL A 677 10.35 -8.11 -17.07
N GLY A 678 9.93 -8.95 -18.01
CA GLY A 678 9.70 -8.53 -19.40
C GLY A 678 8.59 -7.47 -19.54
N LEU A 679 7.45 -7.67 -18.87
CA LEU A 679 6.35 -6.70 -18.86
C LEU A 679 6.71 -5.44 -18.09
N GLY A 680 7.41 -5.57 -16.96
CA GLY A 680 7.90 -4.43 -16.19
C GLY A 680 8.86 -3.55 -17.00
N LEU A 681 9.85 -4.15 -17.67
CA LEU A 681 10.78 -3.44 -18.54
C LEU A 681 10.08 -2.79 -19.73
N LEU A 682 9.13 -3.48 -20.37
CA LEU A 682 8.36 -2.90 -21.47
C LEU A 682 7.56 -1.67 -21.01
N GLY A 683 6.91 -1.76 -19.84
CA GLY A 683 6.21 -0.61 -19.27
C GLY A 683 7.14 0.54 -18.89
N LEU A 684 8.32 0.25 -18.34
CA LEU A 684 9.36 1.24 -18.05
C LEU A 684 9.90 1.93 -19.31
N ILE A 685 10.06 1.19 -20.42
CA ILE A 685 10.47 1.74 -21.71
C ILE A 685 9.39 2.71 -22.23
N LEU A 686 8.11 2.35 -22.12
CA LEU A 686 7.01 3.20 -22.57
C LEU A 686 6.92 4.53 -21.79
N CYS A 687 7.25 4.52 -20.49
CA CYS A 687 7.30 5.74 -19.68
C CYS A 687 8.68 6.43 -19.66
N LYS A 688 9.67 5.92 -20.41
CA LYS A 688 11.08 6.36 -20.39
C LYS A 688 11.71 6.37 -18.98
N GLY A 689 11.16 5.62 -18.03
CA GLY A 689 11.57 5.67 -16.62
C GLY A 689 11.26 7.01 -15.92
N THR A 690 10.44 7.87 -16.52
CA THR A 690 10.02 9.16 -15.94
C THR A 690 8.56 9.10 -15.50
N GLN A 691 8.17 9.92 -14.53
CA GLN A 691 6.79 10.01 -14.07
C GLN A 691 5.88 10.71 -15.11
N ASN A 692 6.36 11.81 -15.71
CA ASN A 692 5.54 12.70 -16.53
C ASN A 692 5.91 12.74 -18.03
N ASP A 693 7.19 12.60 -18.41
CA ASP A 693 7.68 12.86 -19.77
C ASP A 693 7.81 11.62 -20.70
N GLY A 694 7.12 10.53 -20.34
CA GLY A 694 7.07 9.30 -21.13
C GLY A 694 6.19 9.40 -22.39
N TRP A 695 6.36 8.49 -23.35
CA TRP A 695 5.41 8.38 -24.48
C TRP A 695 4.02 7.98 -23.99
N ILE A 696 3.99 7.05 -23.02
CA ILE A 696 2.79 6.67 -22.29
C ILE A 696 3.17 6.69 -20.80
N PRO A 697 2.91 7.79 -20.06
CA PRO A 697 3.20 7.89 -18.64
C PRO A 697 2.39 6.86 -17.84
N ILE A 698 2.91 6.50 -16.67
CA ILE A 698 2.23 5.59 -15.74
C ILE A 698 1.07 6.37 -15.13
N ASN A 699 -0.15 6.00 -15.53
CA ASN A 699 -1.33 6.74 -15.13
C ASN A 699 -2.47 5.76 -14.83
N LYS A 700 -2.87 5.72 -13.55
CA LYS A 700 -4.00 4.91 -13.10
C LYS A 700 -5.33 5.46 -13.61
N ASN A 701 -5.51 6.78 -13.61
CA ASN A 701 -6.79 7.39 -13.98
C ASN A 701 -7.17 7.02 -15.42
N LEU A 702 -6.21 7.06 -16.34
CA LEU A 702 -6.39 6.63 -17.74
C LEU A 702 -6.36 5.12 -17.95
N TRP A 703 -5.94 4.34 -16.94
CA TRP A 703 -5.59 2.93 -17.10
C TRP A 703 -4.61 2.72 -18.27
N SER A 704 -3.54 3.53 -18.26
CA SER A 704 -2.58 3.60 -19.36
C SER A 704 -1.92 2.23 -19.62
N LEU A 705 -1.49 2.02 -20.86
CA LEU A 705 -0.87 0.74 -21.23
C LEU A 705 0.40 0.47 -20.43
N SER A 706 1.24 1.48 -20.18
CA SER A 706 2.44 1.35 -19.35
C SER A 706 2.10 0.97 -17.90
N PHE A 707 1.07 1.59 -17.31
CA PHE A 707 0.55 1.23 -15.99
C PHE A 707 0.12 -0.24 -15.95
N VAL A 708 -0.72 -0.68 -16.89
CA VAL A 708 -1.21 -2.06 -16.94
C VAL A 708 -0.09 -3.09 -17.09
N LEU A 709 0.92 -2.81 -17.91
CA LEU A 709 2.06 -3.71 -18.11
C LEU A 709 2.95 -3.82 -16.86
N ILE A 710 3.25 -2.70 -16.20
CA ILE A 710 3.99 -2.69 -14.94
C ILE A 710 3.21 -3.43 -13.86
N MET A 711 1.91 -3.18 -13.75
CA MET A 711 1.04 -3.82 -12.77
C MET A 711 0.92 -5.34 -12.98
N ALA A 712 0.81 -5.78 -14.23
CA ALA A 712 0.87 -7.20 -14.56
C ALA A 712 2.25 -7.79 -14.21
N GLY A 713 3.33 -7.08 -14.52
CA GLY A 713 4.70 -7.48 -14.20
C GLY A 713 4.91 -7.69 -12.70
N LEU A 714 4.51 -6.71 -11.88
CA LEU A 714 4.50 -6.80 -10.43
C LEU A 714 3.59 -7.93 -9.92
N GLY A 715 2.42 -8.13 -10.56
CA GLY A 715 1.51 -9.23 -10.24
C GLY A 715 2.14 -10.62 -10.43
N TYR A 716 2.91 -10.82 -11.51
CA TYR A 716 3.68 -12.05 -11.73
C TYR A 716 4.75 -12.27 -10.66
N LEU A 717 5.51 -11.22 -10.31
CA LEU A 717 6.57 -11.30 -9.30
C LEU A 717 5.99 -11.55 -7.90
N MET A 718 4.88 -10.90 -7.57
CA MET A 718 4.16 -11.10 -6.31
C MET A 718 3.58 -12.51 -6.21
N LEU A 719 2.94 -13.01 -7.29
CA LEU A 719 2.47 -14.40 -7.36
C LEU A 719 3.61 -15.41 -7.18
N ALA A 720 4.75 -15.19 -7.86
CA ALA A 720 5.93 -16.05 -7.72
C ALA A 720 6.47 -16.03 -6.29
N SER A 721 6.50 -14.86 -5.65
CA SER A 721 6.99 -14.69 -4.28
C SER A 721 6.10 -15.39 -3.27
N CYS A 722 4.78 -15.16 -3.33
CA CYS A 722 3.80 -15.87 -2.49
C CYS A 722 3.86 -17.40 -2.72
N TYR A 723 4.04 -17.85 -3.96
CA TYR A 723 4.16 -19.27 -4.29
C TYR A 723 5.40 -19.91 -3.68
N ILE A 724 6.56 -19.25 -3.75
CA ILE A 724 7.80 -19.75 -3.13
C ILE A 724 7.64 -19.83 -1.62
N ILE A 725 7.10 -18.79 -0.99
CA ILE A 725 7.04 -18.67 0.47
C ILE A 725 6.02 -19.66 1.06
N VAL A 726 4.82 -19.74 0.47
CA VAL A 726 3.69 -20.49 1.02
C VAL A 726 3.66 -21.94 0.53
N ASP A 727 3.79 -22.18 -0.77
CA ASP A 727 3.57 -23.51 -1.35
C ASP A 727 4.87 -24.33 -1.46
N VAL A 728 6.01 -23.70 -1.78
CA VAL A 728 7.29 -24.41 -1.99
C VAL A 728 8.08 -24.56 -0.70
N ARG A 729 8.47 -23.44 -0.06
CA ARG A 729 9.31 -23.45 1.15
C ARG A 729 8.49 -23.65 2.42
N LYS A 730 7.17 -23.43 2.38
CA LYS A 730 6.25 -23.54 3.53
C LYS A 730 6.75 -22.78 4.76
N LEU A 731 7.42 -21.64 4.54
CA LEU A 731 7.90 -20.77 5.62
C LEU A 731 6.73 -20.13 6.37
N TRP A 732 5.64 -19.91 5.64
CA TRP A 732 4.45 -19.25 6.13
C TRP A 732 3.19 -19.90 5.54
N ASP A 733 2.18 -20.12 6.38
CA ASP A 733 0.93 -20.79 5.99
C ASP A 733 -0.07 -19.86 5.27
N GLY A 734 0.30 -18.58 5.09
CA GLY A 734 -0.54 -17.56 4.46
C GLY A 734 -1.51 -16.85 5.40
N ALA A 735 -1.58 -17.22 6.68
CA ALA A 735 -2.43 -16.57 7.69
C ALA A 735 -1.77 -15.31 8.28
N PRO A 736 -2.53 -14.22 8.54
CA PRO A 736 -3.99 -14.16 8.52
C PRO A 736 -4.60 -13.84 7.15
N PHE A 737 -3.81 -13.42 6.17
CA PHE A 737 -4.31 -12.90 4.89
C PHE A 737 -5.09 -13.93 4.04
N ILE A 738 -4.84 -15.22 4.21
CA ILE A 738 -5.61 -16.26 3.50
C ILE A 738 -7.12 -16.17 3.78
N TYR A 739 -7.53 -15.74 4.98
CA TYR A 739 -8.95 -15.69 5.38
C TYR A 739 -9.76 -14.66 4.59
N PRO A 740 -9.38 -13.36 4.55
CA PRO A 740 -10.07 -12.39 3.71
C PRO A 740 -9.96 -12.75 2.22
N GLY A 741 -8.86 -13.36 1.79
CA GLY A 741 -8.72 -13.87 0.43
C GLY A 741 -9.85 -14.84 0.06
N MET A 742 -10.12 -15.85 0.90
CA MET A 742 -11.15 -16.86 0.63
C MET A 742 -12.58 -16.29 0.55
N ASN A 743 -12.85 -15.16 1.21
CA ASN A 743 -14.17 -14.49 1.32
C ASN A 743 -14.16 -13.05 0.80
N SER A 744 -13.34 -12.79 -0.23
CA SER A 744 -13.05 -11.43 -0.73
C SER A 744 -14.27 -10.55 -1.04
N ILE A 745 -15.28 -11.07 -1.73
CA ILE A 745 -16.46 -10.26 -2.11
C ILE A 745 -17.26 -9.81 -0.88
N PHE A 746 -17.42 -10.69 0.12
CA PHE A 746 -18.16 -10.36 1.33
C PHE A 746 -17.43 -9.30 2.15
N VAL A 747 -16.12 -9.45 2.32
CA VAL A 747 -15.31 -8.51 3.09
C VAL A 747 -15.30 -7.13 2.40
N TYR A 748 -15.12 -7.08 1.08
CA TYR A 748 -15.17 -5.83 0.34
C TYR A 748 -16.54 -5.13 0.45
N MET A 749 -17.63 -5.82 0.08
CA MET A 749 -18.97 -5.25 0.17
C MET A 749 -19.34 -4.84 1.60
N GLY A 750 -18.98 -5.68 2.58
CA GLY A 750 -19.21 -5.39 3.99
C GLY A 750 -18.50 -4.11 4.42
N SER A 751 -17.23 -3.94 4.06
CA SER A 751 -16.46 -2.74 4.43
C SER A 751 -17.04 -1.45 3.85
N GLU A 752 -17.51 -1.47 2.59
CA GLU A 752 -18.13 -0.32 1.94
C GLU A 752 -19.51 0.01 2.53
N LEU A 753 -20.30 -1.01 2.89
CA LEU A 753 -21.62 -0.81 3.48
C LEU A 753 -21.52 -0.28 4.92
N PHE A 754 -20.61 -0.85 5.72
CA PHE A 754 -20.43 -0.49 7.12
C PHE A 754 -19.38 0.60 7.35
N PHE A 755 -18.92 1.27 6.30
CA PHE A 755 -17.87 2.28 6.35
C PHE A 755 -18.09 3.32 7.47
N TYR A 756 -19.27 3.93 7.54
CA TYR A 756 -19.60 5.00 8.50
C TYR A 756 -20.12 4.49 9.86
N TYR A 757 -20.10 3.18 10.12
CA TYR A 757 -20.71 2.61 11.32
C TYR A 757 -19.65 2.20 12.35
N PHE A 758 -19.94 2.45 13.61
CA PHE A 758 -19.19 1.87 14.73
C PHE A 758 -19.28 0.32 14.67
N PRO A 759 -18.18 -0.42 14.91
CA PRO A 759 -16.86 -0.01 15.40
C PRO A 759 -15.82 0.32 14.30
N PHE A 760 -16.20 0.39 13.03
CA PHE A 760 -15.25 0.57 11.93
C PHE A 760 -14.78 2.01 11.77
N THR A 761 -15.70 2.96 11.90
CA THR A 761 -15.39 4.39 11.94
C THR A 761 -16.13 5.00 13.11
N TYR A 762 -15.45 5.83 13.88
CA TYR A 762 -16.03 6.62 14.96
C TYR A 762 -15.62 8.07 14.79
N ALA A 763 -16.59 8.99 14.88
CA ALA A 763 -16.35 10.41 14.69
C ALA A 763 -15.59 10.97 15.90
N ASN A 764 -14.33 11.34 15.70
CA ASN A 764 -13.58 12.11 16.68
C ASN A 764 -13.68 13.59 16.30
N GLU A 765 -14.64 14.32 16.87
CA GLU A 765 -14.76 15.78 16.65
C GLU A 765 -13.65 16.58 17.35
N VAL A 766 -12.85 15.96 18.22
CA VAL A 766 -11.97 16.71 19.12
C VAL A 766 -10.51 16.75 18.67
N GLU A 767 -9.93 15.67 18.11
CA GLU A 767 -8.53 15.68 17.62
C GLU A 767 -8.31 14.66 16.49
N ASN A 768 -8.42 15.10 15.23
CA ASN A 768 -8.04 14.29 14.08
C ASN A 768 -6.51 14.36 13.89
N THR A 769 -5.72 13.59 14.63
CA THR A 769 -4.28 13.43 14.34
C THR A 769 -4.05 12.25 13.42
N HIS A 770 -2.95 12.26 12.64
CA HIS A 770 -2.55 11.10 11.85
C HIS A 770 -2.41 9.82 12.69
N GLY A 771 -1.97 9.93 13.95
CA GLY A 771 -1.90 8.82 14.89
C GLY A 771 -3.28 8.23 15.24
N ALA A 772 -4.26 9.08 15.54
CA ALA A 772 -5.62 8.66 15.83
C ALA A 772 -6.30 8.00 14.62
N LEU A 773 -6.13 8.60 13.43
CA LEU A 773 -6.64 8.03 12.17
C LEU A 773 -5.97 6.70 11.83
N LEU A 774 -4.65 6.61 11.97
CA LEU A 774 -3.91 5.37 11.73
C LEU A 774 -4.41 4.24 12.64
N PHE A 775 -4.61 4.52 13.93
CA PHE A 775 -5.16 3.55 14.87
C PHE A 775 -6.57 3.11 14.48
N MET A 776 -7.46 4.06 14.14
CA MET A 776 -8.81 3.75 13.70
C MET A 776 -8.84 2.87 12.43
N HIS A 777 -8.08 3.23 11.39
CA HIS A 777 -8.10 2.48 10.12
C HIS A 777 -7.46 1.09 10.26
N LEU A 778 -6.43 0.96 11.10
CA LEU A 778 -5.83 -0.34 11.41
C LEU A 778 -6.78 -1.23 12.22
N THR A 779 -7.48 -0.67 13.21
CA THR A 779 -8.48 -1.43 13.98
C THR A 779 -9.64 -1.88 13.10
N ALA A 780 -10.16 -1.00 12.23
CA ALA A 780 -11.18 -1.35 11.24
C ALA A 780 -10.73 -2.51 10.32
N THR A 781 -9.51 -2.42 9.80
CA THR A 781 -8.93 -3.46 8.93
C THR A 781 -8.74 -4.78 9.69
N ALA A 782 -8.23 -4.72 10.92
CA ALA A 782 -8.05 -5.90 11.77
C ALA A 782 -9.37 -6.58 12.12
N LEU A 783 -10.44 -5.80 12.36
CA LEU A 783 -11.79 -6.31 12.61
C LEU A 783 -12.34 -7.07 11.39
N TRP A 784 -12.16 -6.56 10.17
CA TRP A 784 -12.55 -7.29 8.95
C TRP A 784 -11.77 -8.59 8.76
N ILE A 785 -10.47 -8.58 9.06
CA ILE A 785 -9.64 -9.80 9.05
C ILE A 785 -10.15 -10.80 10.10
N LEU A 786 -10.53 -10.33 11.30
CA LEU A 786 -11.12 -11.15 12.35
C LEU A 786 -12.47 -11.75 11.92
N ILE A 787 -13.35 -10.96 11.30
CA ILE A 787 -14.62 -11.43 10.76
C ILE A 787 -14.38 -12.52 9.70
N ALA A 788 -13.44 -12.29 8.78
CA ALA A 788 -13.09 -13.28 7.77
C ALA A 788 -12.54 -14.58 8.38
N TYR A 789 -11.76 -14.47 9.46
CA TYR A 789 -11.28 -15.62 10.23
C TYR A 789 -12.42 -16.38 10.93
N LEU A 790 -13.41 -15.67 11.51
CA LEU A 790 -14.58 -16.30 12.12
C LEU A 790 -15.44 -17.03 11.08
N MET A 791 -15.62 -16.45 9.89
CA MET A 791 -16.28 -17.12 8.77
C MET A 791 -15.53 -18.37 8.33
N TYR A 792 -14.20 -18.30 8.26
CA TYR A 792 -13.36 -19.45 7.95
C TYR A 792 -13.50 -20.56 8.99
N ARG A 793 -13.50 -20.24 10.30
CA ARG A 793 -13.76 -21.18 11.41
C ARG A 793 -15.13 -21.84 11.28
N LYS A 794 -16.16 -21.08 10.88
CA LYS A 794 -17.53 -21.59 10.63
C LYS A 794 -17.70 -22.25 9.25
N LYS A 795 -16.65 -22.34 8.43
CA LYS A 795 -16.67 -22.88 7.05
C LYS A 795 -17.70 -22.21 6.13
N VAL A 796 -17.97 -20.93 6.34
CA VAL A 796 -18.87 -20.13 5.49
C VAL A 796 -18.04 -19.48 4.39
N PHE A 797 -18.36 -19.80 3.13
CA PHE A 797 -17.70 -19.24 1.96
C PHE A 797 -18.72 -18.62 1.02
N ILE A 798 -18.66 -17.31 0.86
CA ILE A 798 -19.57 -16.56 -0.03
C ILE A 798 -18.84 -16.30 -1.35
N SER A 799 -19.43 -16.76 -2.45
CA SER A 799 -18.89 -16.59 -3.81
C SER A 799 -20.01 -16.29 -4.80
N VAL A 800 -19.68 -15.48 -5.81
CA VAL A 800 -20.55 -15.12 -6.93
C VAL A 800 -20.26 -15.99 -8.14
#